data_AF-A0A1H6W0C1-F1
#
_entry.id   AF-A0A1H6W0C1-F1
#
_cell.length_a   1.000
_cell.length_b   1.000
_cell.length_c   1.000
_cell.angle_alpha   90.00
_cell.angle_beta   90.00
_cell.angle_gamma   90.00
#
_symmetry.space_group_name_H-M   'P 1'
#
loop_
_entity.id
_entity.type
_entity.pdbx_description
1 polymer ?
#
loop_
_entity_poly.entity_id
_entity_poly.type
_entity_poly.pdbx_seq_one_letter_code
_entity_poly.pdbx_strand_id
1 'polypeptide(L)'
;MSPSAFAQRCLFLSLRACFRALPLPAITRDRLRQRFLDRYAHVVPAGPRGRVGDPAHAERRPRRHAGGRAIGYVERRAESLPAPQPATLVAFYLPQFHPIAQNDAWWGEGFTEWTNVARALPQFEGHAQPRLPGALGFYDLRLPEVMRKQMRLAREYGIGAFCSYFYWFGGERLLEQPLQQWLDDPSLDLPMCLCWANENWSRRWDGRAEDILIGQRHSAEDDLAFIAHVARYLRDPRYLRVEGKPLLLVYRPGLMPEPKATAARWRAWCRDAGIGEIQLAYVQSFDRVDPREIGFDAAVEFPPNNTTLAPITAQERLLNPAFAGDVFDWRELARAAEAQADPPYPRYPGVNPGWDNEPRRSGKGRVFKHASPRGYRDWLRRAIARAQRRQPAMVFINAWNEWAEGAVLEPDTRLGYAWLQATRDALLPAEPGRPHTARPCAIVHAWYLDVLDDIATALRASGVDWRIVVTTTSERADAVRQRMASLALDAELEIFENRGRDILPFLHVANRLLDEGTDVILKLHTKRSTHRSDGDQWRRELLERLLAPARATCILDAFRERPTLGIVYPEGHRQAVPDFWGANRANTYSLATRIGIDLEAAGQAAFVAGSMFWIRAEALRPLLDAHLAVDEFETEMGQIDGTQAHAVERLFMVVAGAAGFESTSGAAVCGLAEPPAAPYPYAKRGR
;
A
#
# COMPACT_ATOMS: atom_id res chain seq x y z
N MET A 1 -29.68 -2.21 15.21
CA MET A 1 -29.57 -3.60 14.71
C MET A 1 -30.91 -4.28 14.96
N SER A 2 -31.49 -5.00 14.00
CA SER A 2 -32.80 -5.65 14.21
C SER A 2 -32.67 -6.84 15.19
N PRO A 3 -33.76 -7.22 15.91
CA PRO A 3 -33.76 -8.39 16.80
C PRO A 3 -33.34 -9.69 16.09
N SER A 4 -33.76 -9.86 14.83
CA SER A 4 -33.39 -11.00 13.98
C SER A 4 -31.88 -11.04 13.69
N ALA A 5 -31.27 -9.89 13.34
CA ALA A 5 -29.82 -9.81 13.10
C ALA A 5 -28.99 -10.04 14.37
N PHE A 6 -29.50 -9.61 15.54
CA PHE A 6 -28.87 -9.91 16.84
C PHE A 6 -28.89 -11.41 17.14
N ALA A 7 -30.06 -12.06 17.00
CA ALA A 7 -30.22 -13.50 17.21
C ALA A 7 -29.32 -14.32 16.27
N GLN A 8 -29.26 -13.95 14.99
CA GLN A 8 -28.38 -14.58 14.00
C GLN A 8 -26.89 -14.43 14.37
N ARG A 9 -26.48 -13.26 14.87
CA ARG A 9 -25.11 -13.02 15.34
C ARG A 9 -24.75 -13.82 16.60
N CYS A 10 -25.66 -13.91 17.56
CA CYS A 10 -25.49 -14.77 18.73
C CYS A 10 -25.38 -16.24 18.32
N LEU A 11 -26.26 -16.72 17.44
CA LEU A 11 -26.21 -18.08 16.92
C LEU A 11 -24.87 -18.39 16.23
N PHE A 12 -24.40 -17.48 15.38
CA PHE A 12 -23.11 -17.64 14.69
C PHE A 12 -21.91 -17.68 15.66
N LEU A 13 -21.89 -16.78 16.66
CA LEU A 13 -20.81 -16.75 17.66
C LEU A 13 -20.82 -18.02 18.53
N SER A 14 -21.99 -18.49 18.94
CA SER A 14 -22.15 -19.74 19.67
C SER A 14 -21.71 -20.94 18.83
N LEU A 15 -22.12 -21.03 17.57
CA LEU A 15 -21.66 -22.09 16.65
C LEU A 15 -20.15 -22.05 16.45
N ARG A 16 -19.55 -20.87 16.29
CA ARG A 16 -18.09 -20.71 16.17
C ARG A 16 -17.36 -21.17 17.43
N ALA A 17 -17.91 -20.87 18.62
CA ALA A 17 -17.38 -21.34 19.89
C ALA A 17 -17.50 -22.86 20.02
N CYS A 18 -18.66 -23.44 19.68
CA CYS A 18 -18.88 -24.89 19.65
C CYS A 18 -17.91 -25.59 18.71
N PHE A 19 -17.74 -25.11 17.47
CA PHE A 19 -16.76 -25.67 16.54
C PHE A 19 -15.37 -25.64 17.14
N ARG A 20 -14.93 -24.51 17.73
CA ARG A 20 -13.61 -24.39 18.39
C ARG A 20 -13.44 -25.38 19.55
N ALA A 21 -14.50 -25.67 20.30
CA ALA A 21 -14.49 -26.57 21.44
C ALA A 21 -14.53 -28.06 21.07
N LEU A 22 -14.82 -28.42 19.81
CA LEU A 22 -14.85 -29.83 19.38
C LEU A 22 -13.45 -30.47 19.51
N PRO A 23 -13.33 -31.65 20.15
CA PRO A 23 -12.07 -32.38 20.33
C PRO A 23 -11.71 -33.15 19.05
N LEU A 24 -11.66 -32.44 17.90
CA LEU A 24 -11.30 -33.00 16.61
C LEU A 24 -9.98 -32.40 16.13
N PRO A 25 -9.20 -33.12 15.31
CA PRO A 25 -8.06 -32.56 14.61
C PRO A 25 -8.44 -31.28 13.87
N ALA A 26 -7.56 -30.28 13.87
CA ALA A 26 -7.86 -28.94 13.34
C ALA A 26 -8.38 -28.99 11.89
N ILE A 27 -7.78 -29.83 11.05
CA ILE A 27 -8.18 -30.06 9.65
C ILE A 27 -9.62 -30.60 9.56
N THR A 28 -9.97 -31.59 10.38
CA THR A 28 -11.32 -32.18 10.40
C THR A 28 -12.37 -31.16 10.86
N ARG A 29 -12.04 -30.40 11.91
CA ARG A 29 -12.90 -29.33 12.43
C ARG A 29 -13.10 -28.22 11.39
N ASP A 30 -12.04 -27.80 10.69
CA ASP A 30 -12.14 -26.75 9.67
C ASP A 30 -12.95 -27.23 8.45
N ARG A 31 -12.77 -28.47 8.00
CA ARG A 31 -13.61 -29.08 6.96
C ARG A 31 -15.09 -29.16 7.36
N LEU A 32 -15.39 -29.56 8.60
CA LEU A 32 -16.77 -29.61 9.12
C LEU A 32 -17.38 -28.22 9.24
N ARG A 33 -16.62 -27.25 9.77
CA ARG A 33 -17.04 -25.85 9.83
C ARG A 33 -17.34 -25.32 8.45
N GLN A 34 -16.45 -25.57 7.48
CA GLN A 34 -16.62 -25.09 6.11
C GLN A 34 -17.88 -25.67 5.48
N ARG A 35 -18.05 -27.00 5.51
CA ARG A 35 -19.27 -27.68 5.03
C ARG A 35 -20.54 -27.15 5.70
N PHE A 36 -20.48 -26.87 7.01
CA PHE A 36 -21.61 -26.29 7.74
C PHE A 36 -21.94 -24.87 7.27
N LEU A 37 -20.93 -24.00 7.17
CA LEU A 37 -21.13 -22.62 6.71
C LEU A 37 -21.57 -22.56 5.24
N ASP A 38 -21.11 -23.51 4.40
CA ASP A 38 -21.55 -23.64 3.01
C ASP A 38 -23.04 -24.03 2.96
N ARG A 39 -23.47 -25.00 3.77
CA ARG A 39 -24.88 -25.45 3.83
C ARG A 39 -25.82 -24.44 4.48
N TYR A 40 -25.33 -23.70 5.46
CA TYR A 40 -26.10 -22.74 6.27
C TYR A 40 -25.55 -21.32 6.11
N ALA A 41 -25.29 -20.90 4.87
CA ALA A 41 -24.73 -19.56 4.59
C ALA A 41 -25.59 -18.41 5.16
N HIS A 42 -26.90 -18.62 5.26
CA HIS A 42 -27.84 -17.67 5.88
C HIS A 42 -27.69 -17.54 7.39
N VAL A 43 -26.88 -18.37 8.07
CA VAL A 43 -26.57 -18.24 9.50
C VAL A 43 -25.40 -17.28 9.72
N VAL A 44 -24.60 -17.01 8.69
CA VAL A 44 -23.53 -16.02 8.75
C VAL A 44 -24.14 -14.62 8.79
N PRO A 45 -23.92 -13.83 9.85
CA PRO A 45 -24.46 -12.48 9.95
C PRO A 45 -23.91 -11.62 8.81
N ALA A 46 -24.74 -10.73 8.27
CA ALA A 46 -24.24 -9.71 7.36
C ALA A 46 -23.14 -8.89 8.07
N GLY A 47 -22.01 -8.70 7.39
CA GLY A 47 -20.92 -7.85 7.88
C GLY A 47 -21.37 -6.41 8.10
N PRO A 48 -20.54 -5.57 8.75
CA PRO A 48 -20.81 -4.15 8.86
C PRO A 48 -21.05 -3.55 7.47
N ARG A 49 -22.14 -2.80 7.31
CA ARG A 49 -22.43 -2.07 6.07
C ARG A 49 -21.85 -0.68 6.14
N GLY A 50 -21.31 -0.20 5.02
CA GLY A 50 -20.88 1.19 4.89
C GLY A 50 -22.04 2.17 4.96
N ARG A 51 -21.70 3.44 5.10
CA ARG A 51 -22.63 4.57 5.21
C ARG A 51 -23.07 4.97 3.81
N VAL A 52 -24.38 4.96 3.55
CA VAL A 52 -24.94 5.52 2.32
C VAL A 52 -25.22 7.00 2.57
N GLY A 53 -24.68 7.89 1.71
CA GLY A 53 -24.95 9.32 1.81
C GLY A 53 -26.40 9.65 1.46
N ASP A 54 -26.87 10.84 1.88
CA ASP A 54 -28.12 11.42 1.37
C ASP A 54 -28.04 11.56 -0.17
N PRO A 55 -28.99 10.99 -0.95
CA PRO A 55 -29.03 11.09 -2.40
C PRO A 55 -28.95 12.53 -2.94
N ALA A 56 -29.42 13.52 -2.17
CA ALA A 56 -29.33 14.94 -2.53
C ALA A 56 -27.88 15.49 -2.51
N HIS A 57 -26.94 14.75 -1.92
CA HIS A 57 -25.54 15.13 -1.71
C HIS A 57 -24.57 14.04 -2.22
N ALA A 58 -25.01 13.25 -3.22
CA ALA A 58 -24.41 11.98 -3.61
C ALA A 58 -22.99 12.09 -4.21
N GLU A 59 -22.69 13.10 -5.03
CA GLU A 59 -21.36 13.30 -5.63
C GLU A 59 -20.72 14.58 -5.07
N ARG A 60 -19.79 14.42 -4.10
CA ARG A 60 -19.03 15.57 -3.54
C ARG A 60 -17.89 16.03 -4.44
N ARG A 61 -17.45 15.17 -5.35
CA ARG A 61 -16.24 15.39 -6.16
C ARG A 61 -16.51 15.02 -7.62
N PRO A 62 -15.84 15.68 -8.58
CA PRO A 62 -15.95 15.34 -9.98
C PRO A 62 -15.60 13.87 -10.24
N ARG A 63 -16.23 13.29 -11.27
CA ARG A 63 -15.85 11.99 -11.80
C ARG A 63 -14.41 12.06 -12.30
N ARG A 64 -13.60 11.07 -11.93
CA ARG A 64 -12.15 11.08 -12.13
C ARG A 64 -11.74 10.21 -13.30
N HIS A 65 -10.64 10.58 -13.93
CA HIS A 65 -9.99 9.72 -14.89
C HIS A 65 -9.17 8.66 -14.14
N ALA A 66 -9.45 7.37 -14.36
CA ALA A 66 -8.76 6.27 -13.69
C ALA A 66 -7.24 6.23 -13.95
N GLY A 67 -6.80 6.84 -15.05
CA GLY A 67 -5.39 6.99 -15.42
C GLY A 67 -4.65 8.17 -14.76
N GLY A 68 -5.26 8.90 -13.83
CA GLY A 68 -4.64 10.07 -13.18
C GLY A 68 -3.50 9.71 -12.23
N ARG A 69 -2.44 10.54 -12.21
CA ARG A 69 -1.32 10.41 -11.26
C ARG A 69 -1.72 10.89 -9.87
N ALA A 70 -1.09 10.32 -8.85
CA ALA A 70 -1.24 10.74 -7.46
C ALA A 70 0.08 11.21 -6.84
N ILE A 71 -0.01 11.85 -5.67
CA ILE A 71 1.17 12.12 -4.84
C ILE A 71 1.91 10.80 -4.60
N GLY A 72 3.23 10.80 -4.79
CA GLY A 72 4.06 9.59 -4.72
C GLY A 72 4.16 8.81 -6.04
N TYR A 73 3.74 9.38 -7.17
CA TYR A 73 4.09 8.85 -8.49
C TYR A 73 5.61 8.85 -8.67
N VAL A 74 6.16 7.69 -9.04
CA VAL A 74 7.59 7.50 -9.26
C VAL A 74 7.85 7.14 -10.71
N GLU A 75 8.75 7.89 -11.36
CA GLU A 75 9.27 7.54 -12.69
C GLU A 75 10.27 6.39 -12.62
N ARG A 76 10.49 5.70 -13.75
CA ARG A 76 11.45 4.61 -13.81
C ARG A 76 12.85 5.13 -13.48
N ARG A 77 13.56 4.41 -12.61
CA ARG A 77 14.97 4.68 -12.28
C ARG A 77 15.76 3.40 -12.43
N ALA A 78 16.82 3.44 -13.22
CA ALA A 78 17.78 2.35 -13.33
C ALA A 78 18.97 2.68 -12.43
N GLU A 79 19.02 2.05 -11.27
CA GLU A 79 20.07 2.24 -10.27
C GLU A 79 20.66 0.87 -9.91
N SER A 80 21.88 0.85 -9.38
CA SER A 80 22.54 -0.38 -8.95
C SER A 80 21.90 -0.94 -7.67
N LEU A 81 21.72 -2.26 -7.64
CA LEU A 81 21.32 -3.00 -6.44
C LEU A 81 22.52 -3.32 -5.55
N PRO A 82 22.31 -3.53 -4.23
CA PRO A 82 23.36 -4.03 -3.36
C PRO A 82 23.81 -5.42 -3.80
N ALA A 83 25.12 -5.67 -3.72
CA ALA A 83 25.74 -6.96 -4.01
C ALA A 83 26.68 -7.34 -2.84
N PRO A 84 26.49 -8.50 -2.18
CA PRO A 84 25.38 -9.45 -2.38
C PRO A 84 24.03 -8.87 -1.90
N GLN A 85 22.93 -9.37 -2.47
CA GLN A 85 21.60 -9.04 -1.98
C GLN A 85 21.33 -9.73 -0.62
N PRO A 86 20.60 -9.08 0.31
CA PRO A 86 20.36 -9.63 1.65
C PRO A 86 19.46 -10.87 1.68
N ALA A 87 18.60 -11.06 0.68
CA ALA A 87 17.76 -12.23 0.47
C ALA A 87 17.33 -12.32 -1.00
N THR A 88 17.01 -13.54 -1.47
CA THR A 88 16.36 -13.73 -2.77
C THR A 88 14.88 -13.43 -2.65
N LEU A 89 14.40 -12.42 -3.38
CA LEU A 89 12.98 -12.10 -3.45
C LEU A 89 12.31 -12.91 -4.56
N VAL A 90 11.25 -13.66 -4.22
CA VAL A 90 10.50 -14.53 -5.14
C VAL A 90 9.08 -14.02 -5.27
N ALA A 91 8.70 -13.50 -6.44
CA ALA A 91 7.35 -12.97 -6.67
C ALA A 91 6.44 -14.02 -7.33
N PHE A 92 5.24 -14.23 -6.80
CA PHE A 92 4.22 -15.06 -7.47
C PHE A 92 3.84 -14.46 -8.83
N TYR A 93 3.69 -15.29 -9.85
CA TYR A 93 3.48 -14.88 -11.23
C TYR A 93 2.25 -15.56 -11.83
N LEU A 94 1.27 -14.76 -12.25
CA LEU A 94 0.02 -15.20 -12.85
C LEU A 94 0.15 -15.28 -14.37
N PRO A 95 -0.07 -16.44 -15.00
CA PRO A 95 0.02 -16.59 -16.46
C PRO A 95 -1.24 -16.14 -17.22
N GLN A 96 -2.34 -15.80 -16.54
CA GLN A 96 -3.68 -15.55 -17.14
C GLN A 96 -3.86 -14.19 -17.86
N PHE A 97 -2.82 -13.73 -18.55
CA PHE A 97 -2.85 -12.54 -19.42
C PHE A 97 -2.71 -12.91 -20.90
N HIS A 98 -3.39 -13.99 -21.29
CA HIS A 98 -3.57 -14.39 -22.67
C HIS A 98 -4.86 -15.22 -22.80
N PRO A 99 -5.56 -15.16 -23.95
CA PRO A 99 -6.75 -15.98 -24.17
C PRO A 99 -6.36 -17.44 -24.37
N ILE A 100 -7.24 -18.34 -23.94
CA ILE A 100 -7.20 -19.78 -24.24
C ILE A 100 -8.62 -20.23 -24.57
N ALA A 101 -8.75 -21.26 -25.41
CA ALA A 101 -10.04 -21.75 -25.89
C ALA A 101 -11.02 -22.09 -24.75
N GLN A 102 -10.51 -22.68 -23.66
CA GLN A 102 -11.32 -22.99 -22.48
C GLN A 102 -11.91 -21.73 -21.82
N ASN A 103 -11.08 -20.71 -21.58
CA ASN A 103 -11.54 -19.46 -20.99
C ASN A 103 -12.51 -18.72 -21.91
N ASP A 104 -12.27 -18.74 -23.22
CA ASP A 104 -13.18 -18.16 -24.20
C ASP A 104 -14.57 -18.83 -24.13
N ALA A 105 -14.60 -20.16 -24.02
CA ALA A 105 -15.84 -20.91 -23.87
C ALA A 105 -16.54 -20.66 -22.51
N TRP A 106 -15.79 -20.39 -21.45
CA TRP A 106 -16.34 -20.23 -20.09
C TRP A 106 -16.78 -18.80 -19.77
N TRP A 107 -16.09 -17.80 -20.32
CA TRP A 107 -16.19 -16.39 -19.90
C TRP A 107 -16.47 -15.42 -21.05
N GLY A 108 -16.42 -15.89 -22.30
CA GLY A 108 -16.59 -15.08 -23.51
C GLY A 108 -15.28 -14.92 -24.28
N GLU A 109 -15.40 -14.74 -25.60
CA GLU A 109 -14.28 -14.64 -26.53
C GLU A 109 -13.26 -13.57 -26.11
N GLY A 110 -11.98 -13.94 -26.11
CA GLY A 110 -10.86 -13.05 -25.78
C GLY A 110 -10.67 -12.81 -24.28
N PHE A 111 -11.26 -13.65 -23.42
CA PHE A 111 -11.18 -13.42 -21.98
C PHE A 111 -9.74 -13.51 -21.47
N THR A 112 -9.34 -12.48 -20.73
CA THR A 112 -8.14 -12.43 -19.90
C THR A 112 -8.45 -11.72 -18.59
N GLU A 113 -7.50 -11.72 -17.65
CA GLU A 113 -7.68 -10.95 -16.42
C GLU A 113 -7.87 -9.45 -16.64
N TRP A 114 -7.44 -8.91 -17.79
CA TRP A 114 -7.72 -7.53 -18.17
C TRP A 114 -9.22 -7.22 -18.30
N THR A 115 -10.04 -8.20 -18.68
CA THR A 115 -11.50 -8.04 -18.74
C THR A 115 -12.09 -7.72 -17.36
N ASN A 116 -11.58 -8.37 -16.31
CA ASN A 116 -11.99 -8.10 -14.92
C ASN A 116 -11.47 -6.75 -14.44
N VAL A 117 -10.21 -6.42 -14.73
CA VAL A 117 -9.56 -5.17 -14.32
C VAL A 117 -10.24 -3.96 -14.94
N ALA A 118 -10.47 -3.97 -16.26
CA ALA A 118 -11.00 -2.82 -16.99
C ALA A 118 -12.44 -2.47 -16.62
N ARG A 119 -13.26 -3.46 -16.21
CA ARG A 119 -14.67 -3.25 -15.83
C ARG A 119 -14.87 -2.89 -14.35
N ALA A 120 -13.82 -2.97 -13.54
CA ALA A 120 -13.94 -2.73 -12.10
C ALA A 120 -14.36 -1.28 -11.81
N LEU A 121 -15.21 -1.08 -10.81
CA LEU A 121 -15.72 0.23 -10.42
C LEU A 121 -15.48 0.49 -8.92
N PRO A 122 -15.27 1.76 -8.51
CA PRO A 122 -15.24 2.14 -7.11
C PRO A 122 -16.55 1.78 -6.41
N GLN A 123 -16.46 1.08 -5.28
CA GLN A 123 -17.62 0.74 -4.45
C GLN A 123 -17.91 1.77 -3.34
N PHE A 124 -16.90 2.54 -2.94
CA PHE A 124 -16.93 3.53 -1.87
C PHE A 124 -15.95 4.68 -2.16
N GLU A 125 -16.10 5.82 -1.46
CA GLU A 125 -15.26 7.00 -1.68
C GLU A 125 -13.76 6.69 -1.49
N GLY A 126 -12.96 7.04 -2.49
CA GLY A 126 -11.53 6.77 -2.52
C GLY A 126 -11.14 5.35 -2.96
N HIS A 127 -12.09 4.43 -3.17
CA HIS A 127 -11.76 3.11 -3.71
C HIS A 127 -11.06 3.24 -5.07
N ALA A 128 -9.80 2.81 -5.16
CA ALA A 128 -8.94 3.02 -6.33
C ALA A 128 -9.17 1.94 -7.41
N GLN A 129 -10.39 1.91 -7.95
CA GLN A 129 -10.77 1.05 -9.08
C GLN A 129 -11.33 1.89 -10.25
N PRO A 130 -11.14 1.48 -11.51
CA PRO A 130 -10.23 0.42 -11.93
C PRO A 130 -8.76 0.83 -11.71
N ARG A 131 -7.91 -0.09 -11.26
CA ARG A 131 -6.44 0.11 -11.20
C ARG A 131 -5.85 -0.29 -12.56
N LEU A 132 -5.37 0.69 -13.32
CA LEU A 132 -4.93 0.49 -14.70
C LEU A 132 -3.41 0.26 -14.83
N PRO A 133 -2.97 -0.58 -15.78
CA PRO A 133 -1.55 -0.80 -16.04
C PRO A 133 -0.87 0.45 -16.59
N GLY A 134 0.35 0.71 -16.11
CA GLY A 134 1.20 1.80 -16.54
C GLY A 134 2.11 1.38 -17.70
N ALA A 135 3.42 1.32 -17.44
CA ALA A 135 4.45 1.17 -18.47
C ALA A 135 4.39 -0.13 -19.31
N LEU A 136 3.76 -1.19 -18.81
CA LEU A 136 3.60 -2.46 -19.53
C LEU A 136 2.30 -2.52 -20.35
N GLY A 137 1.32 -1.65 -20.07
CA GLY A 137 0.01 -1.63 -20.72
C GLY A 137 -0.80 -2.91 -20.50
N PHE A 138 -1.89 -3.05 -21.27
CA PHE A 138 -2.71 -4.25 -21.33
C PHE A 138 -2.02 -5.30 -22.21
N TYR A 139 -1.00 -5.95 -21.66
CA TYR A 139 -0.13 -6.87 -22.41
C TYR A 139 -0.77 -8.24 -22.68
N ASP A 140 -0.15 -8.98 -23.61
CA ASP A 140 -0.49 -10.37 -23.94
C ASP A 140 0.74 -11.26 -23.73
N LEU A 141 0.62 -12.28 -22.87
CA LEU A 141 1.72 -13.19 -22.52
C LEU A 141 2.01 -14.26 -23.59
N ARG A 142 1.34 -14.22 -24.75
CA ARG A 142 1.79 -14.95 -25.95
C ARG A 142 3.01 -14.30 -26.61
N LEU A 143 3.32 -13.06 -26.24
CA LEU A 143 4.43 -12.29 -26.76
C LEU A 143 5.65 -12.40 -25.80
N PRO A 144 6.75 -13.07 -26.19
CA PRO A 144 7.92 -13.22 -25.33
C PRO A 144 8.52 -11.88 -24.88
N GLU A 145 8.35 -10.83 -25.68
CA GLU A 145 8.89 -9.49 -25.39
C GLU A 145 8.29 -8.87 -24.13
N VAL A 146 7.07 -9.29 -23.77
CA VAL A 146 6.41 -8.88 -22.53
C VAL A 146 7.14 -9.50 -21.35
N MET A 147 7.36 -10.82 -21.37
CA MET A 147 8.12 -11.51 -20.33
C MET A 147 9.53 -10.96 -20.21
N ARG A 148 10.21 -10.67 -21.34
CA ARG A 148 11.54 -10.05 -21.33
C ARG A 148 11.55 -8.69 -20.65
N LYS A 149 10.53 -7.85 -20.89
CA LYS A 149 10.36 -6.56 -20.20
C LYS A 149 10.08 -6.75 -18.71
N GLN A 150 9.21 -7.68 -18.33
CA GLN A 150 8.90 -8.00 -16.93
C GLN A 150 10.14 -8.49 -16.17
N MET A 151 10.90 -9.42 -16.76
CA MET A 151 12.13 -9.96 -16.18
C MET A 151 13.23 -8.90 -16.05
N ARG A 152 13.35 -8.00 -17.03
CA ARG A 152 14.25 -6.84 -16.91
C ARG A 152 13.87 -5.95 -15.73
N LEU A 153 12.58 -5.61 -15.59
CA LEU A 153 12.10 -4.81 -14.46
C LEU A 153 12.31 -5.54 -13.12
N ALA A 154 12.01 -6.84 -13.07
CA ALA A 154 12.25 -7.67 -11.92
C ALA A 154 13.71 -7.58 -11.45
N ARG A 155 14.67 -7.75 -12.37
CA ARG A 155 16.11 -7.60 -12.07
C ARG A 155 16.48 -6.19 -11.64
N GLU A 156 16.01 -5.16 -12.33
CA GLU A 156 16.32 -3.76 -12.00
C GLU A 156 15.89 -3.39 -10.57
N TYR A 157 14.83 -4.02 -10.05
CA TYR A 157 14.25 -3.70 -8.76
C TYR A 157 14.41 -4.80 -7.70
N GLY A 158 15.22 -5.82 -7.99
CA GLY A 158 15.70 -6.79 -7.01
C GLY A 158 14.81 -8.01 -6.77
N ILE A 159 13.86 -8.28 -7.68
CA ILE A 159 13.20 -9.58 -7.74
C ILE A 159 14.17 -10.58 -8.36
N GLY A 160 14.52 -11.60 -7.58
CA GLY A 160 15.51 -12.63 -7.96
C GLY A 160 14.90 -13.82 -8.69
N ALA A 161 13.60 -14.09 -8.52
CA ALA A 161 12.90 -15.17 -9.22
C ALA A 161 11.39 -14.92 -9.31
N PHE A 162 10.74 -15.61 -10.25
CA PHE A 162 9.29 -15.77 -10.28
C PHE A 162 8.84 -17.15 -9.79
N CYS A 163 7.72 -17.20 -9.07
CA CYS A 163 7.01 -18.42 -8.72
C CYS A 163 5.74 -18.48 -9.57
N SER A 164 5.79 -19.17 -10.71
CA SER A 164 4.65 -19.21 -11.63
C SER A 164 3.59 -20.18 -11.15
N TYR A 165 2.34 -19.76 -11.20
CA TYR A 165 1.24 -20.70 -11.07
C TYR A 165 1.27 -21.70 -12.22
N PHE A 166 1.05 -22.96 -11.88
CA PHE A 166 0.98 -24.07 -12.82
C PHE A 166 -0.36 -24.80 -12.65
N TYR A 167 -1.08 -24.97 -13.76
CA TYR A 167 -2.43 -25.54 -13.78
C TYR A 167 -2.42 -26.87 -14.52
N TRP A 168 -2.56 -27.94 -13.75
CA TRP A 168 -2.58 -29.33 -14.21
C TRP A 168 -3.79 -30.05 -13.64
N PHE A 169 -4.58 -30.65 -14.53
CA PHE A 169 -5.86 -31.30 -14.24
C PHE A 169 -5.91 -32.74 -14.76
N GLY A 170 -5.01 -33.61 -14.31
CA GLY A 170 -5.06 -35.02 -14.70
C GLY A 170 -4.58 -35.29 -16.13
N GLY A 171 -3.62 -34.53 -16.63
CA GLY A 171 -3.11 -34.60 -18.01
C GLY A 171 -3.47 -33.39 -18.86
N GLU A 172 -4.54 -32.68 -18.52
CA GLU A 172 -4.90 -31.41 -19.16
C GLU A 172 -4.15 -30.25 -18.52
N ARG A 173 -3.65 -29.33 -19.35
CA ARG A 173 -2.84 -28.17 -18.96
C ARG A 173 -3.52 -26.91 -19.43
N LEU A 174 -3.65 -25.95 -18.54
CA LEU A 174 -4.20 -24.63 -18.86
C LEU A 174 -3.14 -23.56 -18.59
N LEU A 175 -3.14 -22.51 -19.41
CA LEU A 175 -2.27 -21.34 -19.26
C LEU A 175 -0.75 -21.64 -19.27
N GLU A 176 -0.31 -22.78 -19.82
CA GLU A 176 1.10 -23.20 -19.80
C GLU A 176 1.99 -22.42 -20.80
N GLN A 177 1.39 -21.74 -21.77
CA GLN A 177 2.12 -21.13 -22.89
C GLN A 177 3.24 -20.15 -22.46
N PRO A 178 3.08 -19.26 -21.46
CA PRO A 178 4.17 -18.39 -21.00
C PRO A 178 5.34 -19.18 -20.40
N LEU A 179 5.04 -20.27 -19.69
CA LEU A 179 6.06 -21.13 -19.11
C LEU A 179 6.82 -21.93 -20.18
N GLN A 180 6.14 -22.37 -21.24
CA GLN A 180 6.79 -22.98 -22.41
C GLN A 180 7.73 -21.98 -23.11
N GLN A 181 7.28 -20.73 -23.32
CA GLN A 181 8.14 -19.67 -23.86
C GLN A 181 9.42 -19.47 -23.02
N TRP A 182 9.31 -19.44 -21.70
CA TRP A 182 10.49 -19.35 -20.81
C TRP A 182 11.45 -20.53 -21.00
N LEU A 183 10.91 -21.75 -21.09
CA LEU A 183 11.74 -22.95 -21.30
C LEU A 183 12.45 -22.92 -22.66
N ASP A 184 11.74 -22.52 -23.72
CA ASP A 184 12.22 -22.57 -25.10
C ASP A 184 13.13 -21.39 -25.48
N ASP A 185 13.07 -20.28 -24.75
CA ASP A 185 13.89 -19.08 -24.97
C ASP A 185 14.87 -18.84 -23.80
N PRO A 186 16.17 -19.18 -23.97
CA PRO A 186 17.20 -18.92 -22.96
C PRO A 186 17.39 -17.45 -22.58
N SER A 187 16.94 -16.50 -23.43
CA SER A 187 17.01 -15.06 -23.13
C SER A 187 15.98 -14.62 -22.09
N LEU A 188 14.97 -15.45 -21.82
CA LEU A 188 14.09 -15.32 -20.66
C LEU A 188 14.80 -15.92 -19.45
N ASP A 189 15.75 -15.16 -18.93
CA ASP A 189 16.83 -15.63 -18.05
C ASP A 189 16.58 -15.43 -16.54
N LEU A 190 15.43 -14.87 -16.15
CA LEU A 190 15.08 -14.78 -14.74
C LEU A 190 14.75 -16.19 -14.19
N PRO A 191 15.30 -16.60 -13.04
CA PRO A 191 14.96 -17.87 -12.43
C PRO A 191 13.47 -18.03 -12.15
N MET A 192 12.98 -19.26 -12.30
CA MET A 192 11.57 -19.60 -12.03
C MET A 192 11.44 -20.86 -11.18
N CYS A 193 10.43 -20.89 -10.29
CA CYS A 193 9.87 -22.12 -9.73
C CYS A 193 8.37 -22.22 -10.03
N LEU A 194 7.78 -23.38 -9.77
CA LEU A 194 6.37 -23.63 -9.99
C LEU A 194 5.60 -23.74 -8.68
N CYS A 195 4.39 -23.18 -8.65
CA CYS A 195 3.38 -23.46 -7.65
C CYS A 195 2.18 -24.13 -8.31
N TRP A 196 1.98 -25.42 -8.04
CA TRP A 196 0.81 -26.15 -8.55
C TRP A 196 -0.46 -25.67 -7.85
N ALA A 197 -1.32 -24.98 -8.60
CA ALA A 197 -2.66 -24.59 -8.17
C ALA A 197 -3.58 -25.81 -8.22
N ASN A 198 -3.40 -26.72 -7.26
CA ASN A 198 -3.98 -28.06 -7.25
C ASN A 198 -5.45 -28.12 -6.81
N GLU A 199 -6.21 -27.07 -7.06
CA GLU A 199 -7.63 -26.97 -6.72
C GLU A 199 -8.51 -27.08 -7.97
N ASN A 200 -9.79 -27.39 -7.77
CA ASN A 200 -10.76 -27.37 -8.86
C ASN A 200 -10.87 -25.95 -9.42
N TRP A 201 -10.98 -25.83 -10.73
CA TRP A 201 -11.37 -24.56 -11.34
C TRP A 201 -12.90 -24.48 -11.35
N SER A 202 -13.48 -23.51 -10.66
CA SER A 202 -14.92 -23.25 -10.69
C SER A 202 -15.26 -21.88 -11.27
N ARG A 203 -16.49 -21.70 -11.74
CA ARG A 203 -17.01 -20.43 -12.28
C ARG A 203 -17.14 -19.34 -11.20
N ARG A 204 -17.01 -19.68 -9.92
CA ARG A 204 -16.93 -18.68 -8.84
C ARG A 204 -15.49 -18.59 -8.36
N TRP A 205 -14.91 -17.39 -8.48
CA TRP A 205 -13.55 -17.04 -8.03
C TRP A 205 -13.36 -17.09 -6.49
N ASP A 206 -14.24 -17.76 -5.75
CA ASP A 206 -14.22 -17.87 -4.29
C ASP A 206 -13.90 -19.30 -3.79
N GLY A 207 -13.50 -20.20 -4.69
CA GLY A 207 -13.09 -21.57 -4.36
C GLY A 207 -14.25 -22.48 -3.93
N ARG A 208 -15.51 -22.06 -4.13
CA ARG A 208 -16.70 -22.87 -3.84
C ARG A 208 -16.98 -23.85 -4.98
N ALA A 209 -17.45 -25.05 -4.62
CA ALA A 209 -17.58 -26.23 -5.49
C ALA A 209 -18.89 -26.31 -6.30
N GLU A 210 -19.70 -25.24 -6.31
CA GLU A 210 -20.89 -25.16 -7.16
C GLU A 210 -20.46 -24.52 -8.50
N ASP A 211 -20.57 -25.27 -9.60
CA ASP A 211 -20.10 -24.96 -10.97
C ASP A 211 -18.59 -25.16 -11.25
N ILE A 212 -18.11 -26.40 -11.08
CA ILE A 212 -16.76 -26.82 -11.50
C ILE A 212 -16.66 -26.77 -13.05
N LEU A 213 -15.72 -26.00 -13.56
CA LEU A 213 -15.36 -25.91 -14.99
C LEU A 213 -14.42 -27.05 -15.39
N ILE A 214 -13.40 -27.31 -14.55
CA ILE A 214 -12.53 -28.48 -14.65
C ILE A 214 -12.14 -28.94 -13.24
N GLY A 215 -12.28 -30.24 -12.99
CA GLY A 215 -12.07 -30.85 -11.68
C GLY A 215 -10.69 -31.45 -11.53
N GLN A 216 -10.16 -31.38 -10.31
CA GLN A 216 -8.92 -32.02 -9.93
C GLN A 216 -9.17 -33.46 -9.48
N ARG A 217 -8.33 -34.38 -9.96
CA ARG A 217 -8.31 -35.78 -9.51
C ARG A 217 -6.91 -36.09 -9.03
N HIS A 218 -6.80 -36.54 -7.78
CA HIS A 218 -5.54 -36.94 -7.19
C HIS A 218 -5.48 -38.46 -7.09
N SER A 219 -4.54 -39.07 -7.80
CA SER A 219 -4.26 -40.51 -7.72
C SER A 219 -2.75 -40.76 -7.78
N ALA A 220 -2.31 -41.97 -7.45
CA ALA A 220 -0.89 -42.31 -7.56
C ALA A 220 -0.39 -42.24 -9.01
N GLU A 221 -1.25 -42.58 -9.99
CA GLU A 221 -0.93 -42.43 -11.41
C GLU A 221 -0.82 -40.95 -11.82
N ASP A 222 -1.73 -40.10 -11.37
CA ASP A 222 -1.67 -38.66 -11.65
C ASP A 222 -0.44 -38.01 -11.01
N ASP A 223 -0.07 -38.40 -9.80
CA ASP A 223 1.16 -37.92 -9.15
C ASP A 223 2.39 -38.17 -10.02
N LEU A 224 2.49 -39.37 -10.60
CA LEU A 224 3.60 -39.75 -11.48
C LEU A 224 3.53 -39.02 -12.83
N ALA A 225 2.34 -38.87 -13.41
CA ALA A 225 2.15 -38.13 -14.65
C ALA A 225 2.51 -36.65 -14.49
N PHE A 226 2.07 -36.03 -13.39
CA PHE A 226 2.40 -34.65 -13.04
C PHE A 226 3.91 -34.44 -12.89
N ILE A 227 4.58 -35.25 -12.06
CA ILE A 227 6.02 -35.06 -11.83
C ILE A 227 6.83 -35.31 -13.11
N ALA A 228 6.44 -36.31 -13.90
CA ALA A 228 7.07 -36.60 -15.18
C ALA A 228 6.92 -35.45 -16.17
N HIS A 229 5.78 -34.77 -16.15
CA HIS A 229 5.53 -33.61 -16.99
C HIS A 229 6.35 -32.39 -16.56
N VAL A 230 6.35 -32.05 -15.27
CA VAL A 230 7.09 -30.86 -14.79
C VAL A 230 8.60 -31.07 -14.80
N ALA A 231 9.07 -32.31 -14.89
CA ALA A 231 10.48 -32.70 -14.96
C ALA A 231 11.31 -31.89 -15.97
N ARG A 232 10.73 -31.54 -17.12
CA ARG A 232 11.41 -30.72 -18.14
C ARG A 232 11.80 -29.35 -17.63
N TYR A 233 10.96 -28.74 -16.79
CA TYR A 233 11.27 -27.47 -16.14
C TYR A 233 12.27 -27.67 -15.00
N LEU A 234 12.10 -28.73 -14.20
CA LEU A 234 13.01 -29.03 -13.08
C LEU A 234 14.46 -29.32 -13.54
N ARG A 235 14.67 -29.73 -14.79
CA ARG A 235 15.99 -29.96 -15.39
C ARG A 235 16.66 -28.67 -15.88
N ASP A 236 15.91 -27.61 -16.15
CA ASP A 236 16.48 -26.38 -16.66
C ASP A 236 17.46 -25.78 -15.62
N PRO A 237 18.68 -25.37 -16.03
CA PRO A 237 19.66 -24.81 -15.11
C PRO A 237 19.22 -23.47 -14.49
N ARG A 238 18.30 -22.75 -15.12
CA ARG A 238 17.71 -21.49 -14.62
C ARG A 238 16.63 -21.75 -13.56
N TYR A 239 16.16 -22.98 -13.38
CA TYR A 239 15.12 -23.29 -12.40
C TYR A 239 15.61 -22.96 -10.97
N LEU A 240 14.76 -22.32 -10.17
CA LEU A 240 15.12 -21.89 -8.82
C LEU A 240 15.39 -23.11 -7.92
N ARG A 241 16.53 -23.10 -7.25
CA ARG A 241 17.02 -24.21 -6.42
C ARG A 241 17.31 -23.76 -5.00
N VAL A 242 17.02 -24.65 -4.05
CA VAL A 242 17.39 -24.52 -2.63
C VAL A 242 18.45 -25.59 -2.35
N GLU A 243 19.67 -25.17 -2.01
CA GLU A 243 20.80 -26.09 -1.79
C GLU A 243 20.99 -27.08 -2.96
N GLY A 244 20.83 -26.59 -4.20
CA GLY A 244 20.95 -27.39 -5.43
C GLY A 244 19.68 -28.16 -5.85
N LYS A 245 18.68 -28.29 -4.97
CA LYS A 245 17.43 -29.05 -5.22
C LYS A 245 16.38 -28.16 -5.90
N PRO A 246 15.73 -28.57 -7.01
CA PRO A 246 14.63 -27.81 -7.61
C PRO A 246 13.52 -27.54 -6.61
N LEU A 247 13.07 -26.29 -6.50
CA LEU A 247 11.98 -25.90 -5.61
C LEU A 247 10.61 -26.05 -6.29
N LEU A 248 9.75 -26.91 -5.75
CA LEU A 248 8.39 -27.13 -6.23
C LEU A 248 7.38 -26.84 -5.11
N LEU A 249 6.41 -25.96 -5.40
CA LEU A 249 5.35 -25.57 -4.47
C LEU A 249 4.03 -26.26 -4.82
N VAL A 250 3.24 -26.58 -3.78
CA VAL A 250 1.83 -26.99 -3.90
C VAL A 250 0.95 -25.99 -3.16
N TYR A 251 -0.14 -25.55 -3.79
CA TYR A 251 -0.99 -24.50 -3.23
C TYR A 251 -1.82 -24.97 -2.04
N ARG A 252 -2.40 -26.17 -2.10
CA ARG A 252 -3.31 -26.75 -1.09
C ARG A 252 -3.02 -28.24 -0.87
N PRO A 253 -1.99 -28.60 -0.08
CA PRO A 253 -1.69 -30.01 0.19
C PRO A 253 -2.85 -30.73 0.89
N GLY A 254 -3.74 -30.02 1.59
CA GLY A 254 -4.92 -30.60 2.23
C GLY A 254 -5.96 -31.20 1.27
N LEU A 255 -5.83 -31.01 -0.06
CA LEU A 255 -6.66 -31.65 -1.08
C LEU A 255 -6.12 -33.02 -1.52
N MET A 256 -4.85 -33.31 -1.24
CA MET A 256 -4.21 -34.56 -1.61
C MET A 256 -4.66 -35.67 -0.64
N PRO A 257 -5.04 -36.87 -1.14
CA PRO A 257 -5.44 -37.98 -0.27
C PRO A 257 -4.32 -38.43 0.66
N GLU A 258 -3.10 -38.56 0.13
CA GLU A 258 -1.93 -39.07 0.84
C GLU A 258 -0.67 -38.24 0.49
N PRO A 259 -0.59 -36.96 0.95
CA PRO A 259 0.46 -36.04 0.51
C PRO A 259 1.88 -36.55 0.79
N LYS A 260 2.07 -37.28 1.90
CA LYS A 260 3.36 -37.90 2.24
C LYS A 260 3.77 -39.00 1.26
N ALA A 261 2.81 -39.81 0.80
CA ALA A 261 3.05 -40.85 -0.20
C ALA A 261 3.31 -40.22 -1.58
N THR A 262 2.58 -39.15 -1.93
CA THR A 262 2.83 -38.37 -3.15
C THR A 262 4.24 -37.79 -3.16
N ALA A 263 4.67 -37.14 -2.08
CA ALA A 263 6.02 -36.60 -1.96
C ALA A 263 7.09 -37.69 -2.15
N ALA A 264 6.89 -38.87 -1.57
CA ALA A 264 7.79 -40.00 -1.74
C ALA A 264 7.85 -40.49 -3.20
N ARG A 265 6.70 -40.60 -3.88
CA ARG A 265 6.61 -40.95 -5.32
C ARG A 265 7.38 -39.95 -6.18
N TRP A 266 7.17 -38.66 -5.97
CA TRP A 266 7.84 -37.60 -6.73
C TRP A 266 9.36 -37.65 -6.56
N ARG A 267 9.84 -37.77 -5.32
CA ARG A 267 11.29 -37.87 -5.06
C ARG A 267 11.91 -39.12 -5.68
N ALA A 268 11.24 -40.27 -5.59
CA ALA A 268 11.70 -41.50 -6.22
C ALA A 268 11.82 -41.34 -7.73
N TRP A 269 10.74 -40.85 -8.37
CA TRP A 269 10.73 -40.60 -9.80
C TRP A 269 11.83 -39.62 -10.23
N CYS A 270 12.02 -38.51 -9.51
CA CYS A 270 13.05 -37.51 -9.82
C CYS A 270 14.47 -38.07 -9.70
N ARG A 271 14.76 -38.92 -8.70
CA ARG A 271 16.05 -39.61 -8.59
C ARG A 271 16.29 -40.53 -9.78
N ASP A 272 15.31 -41.37 -10.11
CA ASP A 272 15.40 -42.35 -11.21
C ASP A 272 15.54 -41.64 -12.58
N ALA A 273 14.91 -40.47 -12.73
CA ALA A 273 14.94 -39.66 -13.95
C ALA A 273 16.15 -38.71 -14.05
N GLY A 274 17.12 -38.81 -13.14
CA GLY A 274 18.38 -38.06 -13.14
C GLY A 274 18.28 -36.59 -12.68
N ILE A 275 17.16 -36.18 -12.09
CA ILE A 275 16.99 -34.83 -11.51
C ILE A 275 17.63 -34.76 -10.12
N GLY A 276 17.64 -35.88 -9.40
CA GLY A 276 18.10 -35.96 -8.01
C GLY A 276 16.99 -35.61 -7.01
N GLU A 277 17.37 -35.04 -5.87
CA GLU A 277 16.43 -34.59 -4.85
C GLU A 277 15.72 -33.28 -5.22
N ILE A 278 14.48 -33.13 -4.76
CA ILE A 278 13.66 -31.93 -4.94
C ILE A 278 13.30 -31.32 -3.58
N GLN A 279 13.18 -30.00 -3.56
CA GLN A 279 12.71 -29.23 -2.41
C GLN A 279 11.20 -29.02 -2.54
N LEU A 280 10.41 -29.61 -1.65
CA LEU A 280 8.95 -29.48 -1.64
C LEU A 280 8.52 -28.44 -0.62
N ALA A 281 7.74 -27.47 -1.08
CA ALA A 281 7.13 -26.47 -0.21
C ALA A 281 5.63 -26.36 -0.46
N TYR A 282 4.90 -25.76 0.47
CA TYR A 282 3.50 -25.45 0.24
C TYR A 282 3.14 -24.04 0.67
N VAL A 283 2.11 -23.49 0.05
CA VAL A 283 1.62 -22.15 0.33
C VAL A 283 0.66 -22.20 1.52
N GLN A 284 0.89 -21.36 2.54
CA GLN A 284 -0.04 -21.20 3.67
C GLN A 284 -1.25 -20.35 3.26
N SER A 285 -1.99 -20.82 2.26
CA SER A 285 -3.21 -20.21 1.72
C SER A 285 -4.44 -20.60 2.56
N PHE A 286 -4.66 -21.89 2.78
CA PHE A 286 -5.76 -22.44 3.59
C PHE A 286 -5.26 -23.41 4.66
N ASP A 287 -4.11 -24.03 4.41
CA ASP A 287 -3.52 -25.06 5.27
C ASP A 287 -2.42 -24.45 6.17
N ARG A 288 -2.27 -24.99 7.39
CA ARG A 288 -1.25 -24.61 8.40
C ARG A 288 -0.62 -25.83 9.07
N VAL A 289 -0.48 -26.93 8.32
CA VAL A 289 0.14 -28.17 8.79
C VAL A 289 1.66 -28.02 8.89
N ASP A 290 2.30 -28.79 9.78
CA ASP A 290 3.76 -28.90 9.74
C ASP A 290 4.18 -29.60 8.43
N PRO A 291 5.02 -28.99 7.58
CA PRO A 291 5.39 -29.58 6.29
C PRO A 291 5.99 -30.99 6.43
N ARG A 292 6.67 -31.29 7.56
CA ARG A 292 7.31 -32.59 7.80
C ARG A 292 6.28 -33.72 7.94
N GLU A 293 5.09 -33.42 8.45
CA GLU A 293 4.00 -34.40 8.62
C GLU A 293 3.45 -34.88 7.27
N ILE A 294 3.51 -34.02 6.26
CA ILE A 294 3.03 -34.30 4.90
C ILE A 294 4.15 -34.66 3.91
N GLY A 295 5.38 -34.88 4.39
CA GLY A 295 6.53 -35.23 3.56
C GLY A 295 7.14 -34.07 2.77
N PHE A 296 6.82 -32.83 3.14
CA PHE A 296 7.35 -31.61 2.54
C PHE A 296 8.47 -31.02 3.42
N ASP A 297 9.24 -30.11 2.86
CA ASP A 297 10.43 -29.55 3.50
C ASP A 297 10.17 -28.18 4.14
N ALA A 298 9.27 -27.37 3.56
CA ALA A 298 9.02 -26.01 4.03
C ALA A 298 7.56 -25.54 3.80
N ALA A 299 7.18 -24.50 4.52
CA ALA A 299 5.98 -23.71 4.26
C ALA A 299 6.35 -22.32 3.69
N VAL A 300 5.43 -21.69 2.97
CA VAL A 300 5.57 -20.32 2.46
C VAL A 300 4.39 -19.48 2.97
N GLU A 301 4.67 -18.38 3.65
CA GLU A 301 3.62 -17.44 4.06
C GLU A 301 2.97 -16.78 2.83
N PHE A 302 1.65 -16.59 2.87
CA PHE A 302 0.88 -16.10 1.72
C PHE A 302 -0.18 -15.08 2.15
N PRO A 303 0.21 -13.90 2.64
CA PRO A 303 -0.76 -12.87 3.01
C PRO A 303 -1.60 -12.44 1.80
N PRO A 304 -2.90 -12.09 2.00
CA PRO A 304 -3.56 -11.83 3.28
C PRO A 304 -4.15 -13.07 3.95
N ASN A 305 -3.91 -14.26 3.41
CA ASN A 305 -4.53 -15.48 3.91
C ASN A 305 -4.10 -15.76 5.35
N ASN A 306 -4.88 -16.61 6.03
CA ASN A 306 -4.55 -17.08 7.37
C ASN A 306 -4.48 -15.96 8.45
N THR A 307 -5.01 -14.77 8.16
CA THR A 307 -5.17 -13.66 9.10
C THR A 307 -6.65 -13.37 9.35
N THR A 308 -7.03 -13.20 10.61
CA THR A 308 -8.38 -12.79 11.02
C THR A 308 -8.34 -11.35 11.51
N LEU A 309 -8.92 -10.42 10.75
CA LEU A 309 -8.99 -9.00 11.10
C LEU A 309 -10.45 -8.56 11.26
N ALA A 310 -10.66 -7.48 12.00
CA ALA A 310 -11.96 -6.81 12.06
C ALA A 310 -12.14 -5.96 10.78
N PRO A 311 -13.29 -6.05 10.10
CA PRO A 311 -13.58 -5.17 8.98
C PRO A 311 -13.84 -3.74 9.45
N ILE A 312 -13.36 -2.77 8.67
CA ILE A 312 -13.59 -1.33 8.84
C ILE A 312 -14.73 -0.82 7.93
N THR A 313 -15.44 -1.70 7.23
CA THR A 313 -16.49 -1.37 6.25
C THR A 313 -17.52 -0.34 6.74
N ALA A 314 -17.90 -0.34 8.02
CA ALA A 314 -18.86 0.61 8.59
C ALA A 314 -18.40 2.08 8.58
N GLN A 315 -17.10 2.32 8.42
CA GLN A 315 -16.53 3.65 8.33
C GLN A 315 -16.62 4.21 6.91
N GLU A 316 -16.75 3.34 5.91
CA GLU A 316 -16.70 3.71 4.50
C GLU A 316 -17.99 4.36 4.03
N ARG A 317 -17.88 5.39 3.19
CA ARG A 317 -19.00 6.01 2.51
C ARG A 317 -19.21 5.34 1.15
N LEU A 318 -20.32 4.62 1.00
CA LEU A 318 -20.59 3.82 -0.19
C LEU A 318 -20.99 4.70 -1.38
N LEU A 319 -20.41 4.40 -2.54
CA LEU A 319 -20.83 4.91 -3.85
C LEU A 319 -21.83 3.94 -4.49
N ASN A 320 -21.63 2.64 -4.28
CA ASN A 320 -22.60 1.59 -4.59
C ASN A 320 -23.37 1.21 -3.31
N PRO A 321 -24.63 1.63 -3.14
CA PRO A 321 -25.43 1.28 -1.95
C PRO A 321 -25.65 -0.24 -1.78
N ALA A 322 -25.51 -1.02 -2.85
CA ALA A 322 -25.64 -2.47 -2.83
C ALA A 322 -24.32 -3.21 -2.51
N PHE A 323 -23.23 -2.49 -2.23
CA PHE A 323 -21.97 -3.11 -1.84
C PHE A 323 -22.15 -3.98 -0.59
N ALA A 324 -21.77 -5.25 -0.73
CA ALA A 324 -21.88 -6.30 0.28
C ALA A 324 -20.53 -7.01 0.50
N GLY A 325 -19.43 -6.35 0.12
CA GLY A 325 -18.07 -6.80 0.39
C GLY A 325 -17.56 -6.33 1.75
N ASP A 326 -16.31 -6.72 2.05
CA ASP A 326 -15.65 -6.39 3.31
C ASP A 326 -14.40 -5.54 3.05
N VAL A 327 -14.24 -4.49 3.84
CA VAL A 327 -13.07 -3.60 3.82
C VAL A 327 -12.27 -3.81 5.10
N PHE A 328 -10.97 -4.00 4.98
CA PHE A 328 -10.01 -4.22 6.06
C PHE A 328 -8.91 -3.17 6.03
N ASP A 329 -8.23 -2.97 7.16
CA ASP A 329 -7.02 -2.16 7.20
C ASP A 329 -5.79 -3.02 6.89
N TRP A 330 -5.09 -2.69 5.80
CA TRP A 330 -3.85 -3.37 5.39
C TRP A 330 -2.73 -3.22 6.41
N ARG A 331 -2.68 -2.10 7.15
CA ARG A 331 -1.64 -1.85 8.15
C ARG A 331 -1.75 -2.87 9.30
N GLU A 332 -2.97 -3.25 9.65
CA GLU A 332 -3.21 -4.33 10.65
C GLU A 332 -2.85 -5.71 10.11
N LEU A 333 -3.02 -5.96 8.80
CA LEU A 333 -2.53 -7.18 8.18
C LEU A 333 -1.01 -7.31 8.32
N ALA A 334 -0.27 -6.26 7.93
CA ALA A 334 1.18 -6.25 8.02
C ALA A 334 1.66 -6.43 9.47
N ARG A 335 1.09 -5.66 10.42
CA ARG A 335 1.37 -5.81 11.86
C ARG A 335 1.09 -7.22 12.37
N ALA A 336 -0.06 -7.79 12.02
CA ALA A 336 -0.44 -9.13 12.47
C ALA A 336 0.46 -10.21 11.87
N ALA A 337 0.90 -10.06 10.61
CA ALA A 337 1.84 -10.98 9.97
C ALA A 337 3.22 -10.92 10.65
N GLU A 338 3.72 -9.73 10.95
CA GLU A 338 5.00 -9.52 11.62
C GLU A 338 5.03 -10.03 13.06
N ALA A 339 3.90 -9.95 13.77
CA ALA A 339 3.77 -10.42 15.13
C ALA A 339 3.68 -11.96 15.25
N GLN A 340 3.56 -12.70 14.14
CA GLN A 340 3.50 -14.17 14.20
C GLN A 340 4.84 -14.76 14.63
N ALA A 341 4.81 -15.60 15.66
CA ALA A 341 5.96 -16.37 16.08
C ALA A 341 6.44 -17.32 14.96
N ASP A 342 7.75 -17.54 14.92
CA ASP A 342 8.34 -18.52 14.02
C ASP A 342 7.94 -19.94 14.42
N PRO A 343 7.48 -20.78 13.48
CA PRO A 343 7.18 -22.17 13.77
C PRO A 343 8.47 -22.97 13.98
N PRO A 344 8.37 -24.18 14.57
CA PRO A 344 9.50 -25.09 14.75
C PRO A 344 9.96 -25.79 13.46
N TYR A 345 9.38 -25.42 12.31
CA TYR A 345 9.69 -25.97 10.98
C TYR A 345 10.13 -24.86 10.01
N PRO A 346 10.81 -25.19 8.89
CA PRO A 346 11.20 -24.20 7.89
C PRO A 346 9.99 -23.50 7.29
N ARG A 347 9.96 -22.16 7.38
CA ARG A 347 8.92 -21.32 6.79
C ARG A 347 9.55 -20.08 6.18
N TYR A 348 9.35 -19.90 4.88
CA TYR A 348 9.77 -18.69 4.17
C TYR A 348 8.79 -17.54 4.47
N PRO A 349 9.28 -16.36 4.90
CA PRO A 349 8.44 -15.19 5.09
C PRO A 349 7.74 -14.75 3.80
N GLY A 350 6.57 -14.14 3.96
CA GLY A 350 5.71 -13.73 2.86
C GLY A 350 5.13 -12.35 3.08
N VAL A 351 5.11 -11.51 2.05
CA VAL A 351 4.53 -10.15 2.07
C VAL A 351 3.61 -9.93 0.87
N ASN A 352 2.78 -8.89 0.89
CA ASN A 352 2.04 -8.41 -0.29
C ASN A 352 2.06 -6.88 -0.39
N PRO A 353 1.99 -6.28 -1.60
CA PRO A 353 1.90 -4.83 -1.76
C PRO A 353 0.48 -4.30 -1.50
N GLY A 354 -0.52 -5.17 -1.45
CA GLY A 354 -1.93 -4.81 -1.28
C GLY A 354 -2.83 -6.00 -1.57
N TRP A 355 -4.14 -5.82 -1.39
CA TRP A 355 -5.14 -6.82 -1.78
C TRP A 355 -6.51 -6.18 -2.01
N ASP A 356 -7.10 -6.44 -3.18
CA ASP A 356 -8.42 -5.99 -3.59
C ASP A 356 -8.93 -6.88 -4.74
N ASN A 357 -9.85 -7.80 -4.43
CA ASN A 357 -10.45 -8.68 -5.43
C ASN A 357 -11.83 -8.23 -5.93
N GLU A 358 -12.15 -6.94 -5.79
CA GLU A 358 -13.34 -6.33 -6.40
C GLU A 358 -13.45 -6.58 -7.93
N PRO A 359 -12.35 -6.56 -8.73
CA PRO A 359 -12.43 -6.89 -10.16
C PRO A 359 -12.98 -8.29 -10.46
N ARG A 360 -12.66 -9.30 -9.62
CA ARG A 360 -13.20 -10.67 -9.73
C ARG A 360 -14.57 -10.83 -9.06
N ARG A 361 -14.90 -10.00 -8.07
CA ARG A 361 -16.10 -10.13 -7.21
C ARG A 361 -16.87 -8.82 -7.09
N SER A 362 -17.27 -8.24 -8.22
CA SER A 362 -17.97 -6.96 -8.27
C SER A 362 -19.13 -6.83 -7.25
N GLY A 363 -19.12 -5.78 -6.45
CA GLY A 363 -20.06 -5.50 -5.36
C GLY A 363 -19.85 -6.33 -4.09
N LYS A 364 -18.93 -7.30 -4.08
CA LYS A 364 -18.70 -8.29 -3.02
C LYS A 364 -17.20 -8.55 -2.78
N GLY A 365 -16.34 -7.64 -3.22
CA GLY A 365 -14.89 -7.74 -3.05
C GLY A 365 -14.47 -7.72 -1.59
N ARG A 366 -13.30 -8.30 -1.34
CA ARG A 366 -12.54 -8.15 -0.11
C ARG A 366 -11.41 -7.18 -0.38
N VAL A 367 -11.45 -6.02 0.27
CA VAL A 367 -10.55 -4.89 0.01
C VAL A 367 -9.70 -4.61 1.23
N PHE A 368 -8.40 -4.44 1.06
CA PHE A 368 -7.47 -4.00 2.10
C PHE A 368 -7.02 -2.56 1.80
N LYS A 369 -7.61 -1.59 2.50
CA LYS A 369 -7.27 -0.17 2.39
C LYS A 369 -5.97 0.16 3.13
N HIS A 370 -5.41 1.32 2.82
CA HIS A 370 -4.23 1.89 3.50
C HIS A 370 -2.91 1.15 3.22
N ALA A 371 -2.86 0.30 2.20
CA ALA A 371 -1.61 -0.19 1.65
C ALA A 371 -0.87 0.96 0.94
N SER A 372 0.45 1.05 1.14
CA SER A 372 1.30 2.04 0.48
C SER A 372 2.69 1.46 0.16
N PRO A 373 3.43 2.01 -0.83
CA PRO A 373 4.79 1.60 -1.13
C PRO A 373 5.72 1.70 0.08
N ARG A 374 5.65 2.77 0.89
CA ARG A 374 6.46 2.91 2.11
C ARG A 374 6.11 1.86 3.17
N GLY A 375 4.81 1.61 3.40
CA GLY A 375 4.37 0.55 4.31
C GLY A 375 4.82 -0.85 3.86
N TYR A 376 4.71 -1.14 2.57
CA TYR A 376 5.18 -2.38 1.96
C TYR A 376 6.71 -2.53 2.06
N ARG A 377 7.49 -1.50 1.75
CA ARG A 377 8.95 -1.48 1.92
C ARG A 377 9.33 -1.85 3.34
N ASP A 378 8.68 -1.23 4.32
CA ASP A 378 9.01 -1.43 5.72
C ASP A 378 8.69 -2.86 6.17
N TRP A 379 7.57 -3.44 5.72
CA TRP A 379 7.22 -4.84 5.98
C TRP A 379 8.19 -5.80 5.28
N LEU A 380 8.50 -5.57 4.00
CA LEU A 380 9.46 -6.37 3.24
C LEU A 380 10.85 -6.36 3.89
N ARG A 381 11.33 -5.20 4.36
CA ARG A 381 12.62 -5.10 5.05
C ARG A 381 12.65 -5.96 6.32
N ARG A 382 11.55 -5.98 7.10
CA ARG A 382 11.43 -6.85 8.27
C ARG A 382 11.33 -8.34 7.89
N ALA A 383 10.65 -8.66 6.80
CA ALA A 383 10.59 -10.02 6.26
C ALA A 383 11.98 -10.50 5.78
N ILE A 384 12.78 -9.63 5.14
CA ILE A 384 14.17 -9.90 4.76
C ILE A 384 15.02 -10.18 6.01
N ALA A 385 14.96 -9.30 7.02
CA ALA A 385 15.69 -9.50 8.28
C ALA A 385 15.30 -10.81 8.99
N ARG A 386 14.03 -11.22 8.89
CA ARG A 386 13.56 -12.51 9.41
C ARG A 386 14.08 -13.68 8.57
N ALA A 387 14.07 -13.56 7.24
CA ALA A 387 14.56 -14.59 6.33
C ALA A 387 16.06 -14.87 6.53
N GLN A 388 16.86 -13.83 6.79
CA GLN A 388 18.31 -13.95 7.03
C GLN A 388 18.69 -14.80 8.26
N ARG A 389 17.74 -15.11 9.15
CA ARG A 389 17.96 -16.02 10.28
C ARG A 389 18.09 -17.49 9.86
N ARG A 390 17.77 -17.81 8.59
CA ARG A 390 17.87 -19.15 7.99
C ARG A 390 18.47 -19.04 6.59
N GLN A 391 19.15 -20.08 6.12
CA GLN A 391 19.70 -20.13 4.77
C GLN A 391 19.01 -21.21 3.93
N PRO A 392 18.78 -20.98 2.62
CA PRO A 392 18.96 -19.69 1.94
C PRO A 392 17.95 -18.65 2.42
N ALA A 393 18.39 -17.39 2.53
CA ALA A 393 17.51 -16.28 2.86
C ALA A 393 16.59 -15.98 1.66
N MET A 394 15.31 -16.34 1.78
CA MET A 394 14.29 -16.15 0.75
C MET A 394 13.03 -15.51 1.33
N VAL A 395 12.45 -14.58 0.58
CA VAL A 395 11.15 -13.96 0.90
C VAL A 395 10.23 -14.08 -0.30
N PHE A 396 9.00 -14.52 -0.07
CA PHE A 396 7.99 -14.58 -1.11
C PHE A 396 7.12 -13.32 -1.13
N ILE A 397 6.75 -12.85 -2.32
CA ILE A 397 5.91 -11.68 -2.51
C ILE A 397 4.68 -12.11 -3.31
N ASN A 398 3.49 -11.93 -2.72
CA ASN A 398 2.21 -12.08 -3.39
C ASN A 398 1.74 -10.69 -3.85
N ALA A 399 1.90 -10.27 -5.10
CA ALA A 399 2.47 -10.97 -6.25
C ALA A 399 3.14 -9.97 -7.21
N TRP A 400 3.72 -10.49 -8.31
CA TRP A 400 4.19 -9.67 -9.42
C TRP A 400 3.01 -8.97 -10.13
N ASN A 401 2.03 -9.74 -10.61
CA ASN A 401 0.99 -9.31 -11.55
C ASN A 401 -0.43 -9.83 -11.26
N GLU A 402 -0.84 -10.04 -10.00
CA GLU A 402 -2.24 -10.40 -9.66
C GLU A 402 -3.18 -9.18 -9.72
N TRP A 403 -3.40 -8.64 -10.93
CA TRP A 403 -4.13 -7.39 -11.15
C TRP A 403 -5.57 -7.42 -10.66
N ALA A 404 -6.28 -8.52 -10.87
CA ALA A 404 -7.68 -8.63 -10.46
C ALA A 404 -7.85 -8.92 -8.96
N GLU A 405 -6.75 -9.11 -8.22
CA GLU A 405 -6.70 -9.18 -6.75
C GLU A 405 -5.91 -8.04 -6.12
N GLY A 406 -5.49 -7.03 -6.91
CA GLY A 406 -4.80 -5.84 -6.43
C GLY A 406 -3.39 -6.07 -5.86
N ALA A 407 -2.92 -7.31 -5.81
CA ALA A 407 -1.61 -7.71 -5.31
C ALA A 407 -0.54 -7.61 -6.43
N VAL A 408 -0.19 -6.36 -6.78
CA VAL A 408 0.61 -6.05 -7.98
C VAL A 408 1.82 -5.20 -7.65
N LEU A 409 3.00 -5.65 -8.08
CA LEU A 409 4.23 -4.86 -8.14
C LEU A 409 4.44 -4.14 -9.46
N GLU A 410 3.87 -4.64 -10.56
CA GLU A 410 3.97 -4.00 -11.87
C GLU A 410 3.55 -2.52 -11.84
N PRO A 411 4.19 -1.65 -12.65
CA PRO A 411 3.85 -0.24 -12.66
C PRO A 411 2.40 0.02 -13.06
N ASP A 412 1.72 0.89 -12.32
CA ASP A 412 0.36 1.36 -12.61
C ASP A 412 0.35 2.85 -13.00
N THR A 413 -0.77 3.32 -13.56
CA THR A 413 -0.90 4.72 -14.00
C THR A 413 -0.88 5.72 -12.85
N ARG A 414 -1.28 5.29 -11.64
CA ARG A 414 -1.49 6.16 -10.48
C ARG A 414 -0.20 6.47 -9.74
N LEU A 415 0.64 5.45 -9.51
CA LEU A 415 1.88 5.53 -8.74
C LEU A 415 3.15 5.22 -9.55
N GLY A 416 3.01 4.84 -10.82
CA GLY A 416 4.17 4.53 -11.66
C GLY A 416 4.97 3.36 -11.08
N TYR A 417 6.26 3.57 -10.86
CA TYR A 417 7.21 2.56 -10.38
C TYR A 417 7.32 2.49 -8.86
N ALA A 418 6.44 3.16 -8.09
CA ALA A 418 6.62 3.31 -6.64
C ALA A 418 6.70 1.96 -5.88
N TRP A 419 5.91 0.95 -6.28
CA TRP A 419 5.96 -0.38 -5.67
C TRP A 419 7.27 -1.13 -5.94
N LEU A 420 7.81 -0.99 -7.16
CA LEU A 420 9.11 -1.52 -7.53
C LEU A 420 10.23 -0.77 -6.80
N GLN A 421 10.17 0.56 -6.74
CA GLN A 421 11.13 1.36 -5.98
C GLN A 421 11.15 0.97 -4.49
N ALA A 422 9.97 0.80 -3.89
CA ALA A 422 9.84 0.30 -2.52
C ALA A 422 10.45 -1.11 -2.34
N THR A 423 10.37 -1.97 -3.36
CA THR A 423 11.04 -3.28 -3.34
C THR A 423 12.56 -3.13 -3.32
N ARG A 424 13.10 -2.27 -4.20
CA ARG A 424 14.54 -1.93 -4.23
C ARG A 424 15.00 -1.35 -2.89
N ASP A 425 14.29 -0.37 -2.35
CA ASP A 425 14.66 0.32 -1.11
C ASP A 425 14.65 -0.61 0.11
N ALA A 426 13.85 -1.68 0.09
CA ALA A 426 13.82 -2.67 1.16
C ALA A 426 15.08 -3.55 1.19
N LEU A 427 15.76 -3.71 0.04
CA LEU A 427 17.03 -4.44 -0.08
C LEU A 427 18.23 -3.60 0.36
N LEU A 428 18.11 -2.27 0.31
CA LEU A 428 19.18 -1.39 0.77
C LEU A 428 19.35 -1.51 2.29
N PRO A 429 20.59 -1.53 2.79
CA PRO A 429 20.83 -1.50 4.22
C PRO A 429 20.14 -0.29 4.83
N ALA A 430 19.50 -0.49 6.00
CA ALA A 430 19.06 0.64 6.79
C ALA A 430 20.32 1.40 7.22
N GLU A 431 20.49 2.64 6.76
CA GLU A 431 21.57 3.54 7.20
C GLU A 431 21.56 3.58 8.74
N PRO A 432 22.54 2.96 9.43
CA PRO A 432 22.55 2.92 10.89
C PRO A 432 22.74 4.32 11.41
N GLY A 433 21.76 4.82 12.18
CA GLY A 433 21.89 6.10 12.86
C GLY A 433 22.20 7.27 11.93
N ARG A 434 21.41 7.44 10.85
CA ARG A 434 21.45 8.68 10.05
C ARG A 434 21.35 9.82 11.06
N PRO A 435 22.41 10.61 11.26
CA PRO A 435 22.43 11.53 12.36
C PRO A 435 21.27 12.52 12.19
N HIS A 436 20.62 12.91 13.30
CA HIS A 436 19.68 14.04 13.35
C HIS A 436 20.33 15.39 12.94
N THR A 437 21.51 15.34 12.29
CA THR A 437 22.27 16.42 11.69
C THR A 437 21.94 16.62 10.21
N ALA A 438 20.98 15.90 9.63
CA ALA A 438 20.50 16.19 8.27
C ALA A 438 19.97 17.64 8.20
N ARG A 439 20.47 18.40 7.22
CA ARG A 439 20.09 19.78 6.93
C ARG A 439 18.54 19.88 6.83
N PRO A 440 17.85 20.68 7.67
CA PRO A 440 16.40 20.82 7.56
C PRO A 440 16.03 21.48 6.22
N CYS A 441 14.80 21.23 5.76
CA CYS A 441 14.32 21.78 4.50
C CYS A 441 13.23 22.83 4.73
N ALA A 442 13.40 24.05 4.22
CA ALA A 442 12.33 25.03 4.11
C ALA A 442 11.59 24.85 2.78
N ILE A 443 10.28 24.64 2.82
CA ILE A 443 9.41 24.63 1.65
C ILE A 443 8.64 25.94 1.63
N VAL A 444 8.84 26.74 0.58
CA VAL A 444 8.20 28.05 0.43
C VAL A 444 7.29 28.05 -0.79
N HIS A 445 5.98 28.19 -0.60
CA HIS A 445 5.07 28.43 -1.73
C HIS A 445 5.01 29.92 -2.11
N ALA A 446 5.61 30.26 -3.26
CA ALA A 446 5.80 31.63 -3.74
C ALA A 446 4.73 32.03 -4.78
N TRP A 447 4.02 33.10 -4.47
CA TRP A 447 3.01 33.77 -5.30
C TRP A 447 3.16 35.29 -5.22
N TYR A 448 3.34 35.83 -4.01
CA TYR A 448 3.63 37.25 -3.77
C TYR A 448 5.13 37.46 -3.54
N LEU A 449 5.79 38.19 -4.44
CA LEU A 449 7.25 38.29 -4.51
C LEU A 449 7.89 39.17 -3.43
N ASP A 450 7.20 40.20 -2.98
CA ASP A 450 7.63 41.04 -1.85
C ASP A 450 7.70 40.22 -0.55
N VAL A 451 6.74 39.32 -0.35
CA VAL A 451 6.74 38.41 0.81
C VAL A 451 7.86 37.38 0.73
N LEU A 452 8.27 37.00 -0.48
CA LEU A 452 9.42 36.12 -0.68
C LEU A 452 10.72 36.79 -0.19
N ASP A 453 10.82 38.12 -0.28
CA ASP A 453 11.96 38.88 0.25
C ASP A 453 12.05 38.79 1.77
N ASP A 454 10.91 38.98 2.45
CA ASP A 454 10.80 38.87 3.91
C ASP A 454 11.21 37.46 4.36
N ILE A 455 10.73 36.42 3.67
CA ILE A 455 11.05 35.01 3.98
C ILE A 455 12.52 34.73 3.74
N ALA A 456 13.10 35.16 2.62
CA ALA A 456 14.52 34.96 2.32
C ALA A 456 15.41 35.65 3.37
N THR A 457 15.02 36.85 3.79
CA THR A 457 15.72 37.60 4.85
C THR A 457 15.64 36.86 6.18
N ALA A 458 14.45 36.39 6.58
CA ALA A 458 14.25 35.64 7.81
C ALA A 458 15.02 34.30 7.81
N LEU A 459 15.02 33.56 6.70
CA LEU A 459 15.78 32.31 6.57
C LEU A 459 17.29 32.55 6.74
N ARG A 460 17.84 33.61 6.14
CA ARG A 460 19.27 33.97 6.33
C ARG A 460 19.58 34.38 7.75
N ALA A 461 18.72 35.20 8.36
CA ALA A 461 18.91 35.66 9.72
C ALA A 461 18.76 34.53 10.76
N SER A 462 18.02 33.46 10.43
CA SER A 462 17.72 32.37 11.36
C SER A 462 18.93 31.62 11.92
N GLY A 463 20.10 31.69 11.25
CA GLY A 463 21.32 30.98 11.64
C GLY A 463 21.30 29.47 11.37
N VAL A 464 20.22 28.95 10.76
CA VAL A 464 20.09 27.53 10.37
C VAL A 464 20.60 27.34 8.95
N ASP A 465 21.35 26.26 8.72
CA ASP A 465 21.72 25.83 7.36
C ASP A 465 20.51 25.15 6.70
N TRP A 466 19.91 25.81 5.72
CA TRP A 466 18.65 25.41 5.11
C TRP A 466 18.83 24.81 3.73
N ARG A 467 18.33 23.60 3.48
CA ARG A 467 17.90 23.25 2.13
C ARG A 467 16.62 24.03 1.84
N ILE A 468 16.48 24.61 0.65
CA ILE A 468 15.31 25.41 0.32
C ILE A 468 14.68 24.88 -0.97
N VAL A 469 13.38 24.61 -0.92
CA VAL A 469 12.55 24.31 -2.08
C VAL A 469 11.48 25.37 -2.21
N VAL A 470 11.50 26.12 -3.30
CA VAL A 470 10.47 27.09 -3.66
C VAL A 470 9.50 26.42 -4.61
N THR A 471 8.21 26.41 -4.28
CA THR A 471 7.15 25.98 -5.18
C THR A 471 6.40 27.17 -5.72
N THR A 472 5.99 27.13 -6.98
CA THR A 472 5.18 28.19 -7.59
C THR A 472 4.34 27.65 -8.73
N THR A 473 3.57 28.51 -9.38
CA THR A 473 2.76 28.17 -10.55
C THR A 473 3.46 28.54 -11.84
N SER A 474 3.10 27.88 -12.95
CA SER A 474 3.72 28.14 -14.26
C SER A 474 3.66 29.63 -14.66
N GLU A 475 2.58 30.33 -14.31
CA GLU A 475 2.39 31.77 -14.56
C GLU A 475 3.30 32.68 -13.72
N ARG A 476 3.83 32.19 -12.60
CA ARG A 476 4.72 32.95 -11.71
C ARG A 476 6.18 32.50 -11.80
N ALA A 477 6.46 31.40 -12.49
CA ALA A 477 7.77 30.75 -12.52
C ALA A 477 8.92 31.68 -12.88
N ASP A 478 8.77 32.48 -13.95
CA ASP A 478 9.84 33.37 -14.40
C ASP A 478 10.08 34.53 -13.43
N ALA A 479 9.01 35.12 -12.90
CA ALA A 479 9.12 36.20 -11.94
C ALA A 479 9.72 35.74 -10.60
N VAL A 480 9.35 34.53 -10.14
CA VAL A 480 9.95 33.90 -8.96
C VAL A 480 11.43 33.58 -9.21
N ARG A 481 11.79 33.02 -10.37
CA ARG A 481 13.18 32.70 -10.72
C ARG A 481 14.05 33.97 -10.74
N GLN A 482 13.57 35.05 -11.36
CA GLN A 482 14.25 36.34 -11.36
C GLN A 482 14.41 36.89 -9.94
N ARG A 483 13.36 36.77 -9.10
CA ARG A 483 13.43 37.25 -7.72
C ARG A 483 14.41 36.46 -6.88
N MET A 484 14.41 35.12 -6.98
CA MET A 484 15.39 34.23 -6.34
C MET A 484 16.82 34.61 -6.72
N ALA A 485 17.07 34.85 -8.01
CA ALA A 485 18.38 35.30 -8.50
C ALA A 485 18.76 36.67 -7.92
N SER A 486 17.85 37.65 -7.92
CA SER A 486 18.10 38.99 -7.36
C SER A 486 18.41 38.97 -5.87
N LEU A 487 17.81 38.01 -5.16
CA LEU A 487 18.07 37.80 -3.74
C LEU A 487 19.36 37.02 -3.51
N ALA A 488 19.94 36.33 -4.50
CA ALA A 488 20.92 35.26 -4.33
C ALA A 488 20.42 34.16 -3.36
N LEU A 489 19.19 33.70 -3.57
CA LEU A 489 18.58 32.61 -2.81
C LEU A 489 18.94 31.26 -3.45
N ASP A 490 19.80 30.48 -2.81
CA ASP A 490 20.12 29.11 -3.21
C ASP A 490 18.93 28.17 -2.89
N ALA A 491 18.07 27.93 -3.88
CA ALA A 491 16.89 27.10 -3.72
C ALA A 491 16.52 26.34 -5.00
N GLU A 492 15.99 25.14 -4.83
CA GLU A 492 15.34 24.37 -5.88
C GLU A 492 14.00 25.04 -6.24
N LEU A 493 13.66 25.14 -7.52
CA LEU A 493 12.36 25.66 -7.97
C LEU A 493 11.52 24.52 -8.58
N GLU A 494 10.36 24.25 -7.99
CA GLU A 494 9.37 23.30 -8.52
C GLU A 494 8.09 24.03 -8.96
N ILE A 495 7.57 23.65 -10.13
CA ILE A 495 6.45 24.32 -10.78
C ILE A 495 5.24 23.39 -10.78
N PHE A 496 4.10 23.89 -10.31
CA PHE A 496 2.84 23.16 -10.20
C PHE A 496 1.69 23.89 -10.92
N GLU A 497 0.62 23.15 -11.19
CA GLU A 497 -0.66 23.78 -11.57
C GLU A 497 -1.19 24.66 -10.44
N ASN A 498 -1.96 25.70 -10.76
CA ASN A 498 -2.62 26.55 -9.77
C ASN A 498 -3.83 25.83 -9.13
N ARG A 499 -3.53 24.81 -8.32
CA ARG A 499 -4.50 23.87 -7.76
C ARG A 499 -4.07 23.47 -6.35
N GLY A 500 -5.02 23.44 -5.41
CA GLY A 500 -4.74 23.06 -4.02
C GLY A 500 -3.86 24.06 -3.23
N ARG A 501 -3.66 25.28 -3.75
CA ARG A 501 -2.92 26.38 -3.12
C ARG A 501 -1.50 25.96 -2.72
N ASP A 502 -1.04 26.37 -1.55
CA ASP A 502 0.24 25.99 -0.96
C ASP A 502 0.26 24.55 -0.41
N ILE A 503 -0.91 23.92 -0.25
CA ILE A 503 -1.05 22.61 0.40
C ILE A 503 -0.66 21.48 -0.55
N LEU A 504 -1.21 21.45 -1.76
CA LEU A 504 -0.91 20.37 -2.71
C LEU A 504 0.58 20.35 -3.12
N PRO A 505 1.20 21.47 -3.54
CA PRO A 505 2.64 21.53 -3.78
C PRO A 505 3.47 21.09 -2.56
N PHE A 506 3.09 21.52 -1.35
CA PHE A 506 3.74 21.09 -0.12
C PHE A 506 3.71 19.56 0.04
N LEU A 507 2.57 18.90 -0.19
CA LEU A 507 2.48 17.45 -0.06
C LEU A 507 3.33 16.70 -1.10
N HIS A 508 3.43 17.22 -2.33
CA HIS A 508 4.31 16.65 -3.36
C HIS A 508 5.79 16.73 -2.95
N VAL A 509 6.24 17.91 -2.53
CA VAL A 509 7.63 18.12 -2.10
C VAL A 509 7.90 17.34 -0.80
N ALA A 510 7.00 17.36 0.18
CA ALA A 510 7.15 16.61 1.42
C ALA A 510 7.22 15.09 1.18
N ASN A 511 6.46 14.54 0.22
CA ASN A 511 6.60 13.13 -0.17
C ASN A 511 8.01 12.84 -0.68
N ARG A 512 8.52 13.64 -1.61
CA ARG A 512 9.88 13.49 -2.16
C ARG A 512 10.94 13.59 -1.06
N LEU A 513 10.85 14.60 -0.21
CA LEU A 513 11.80 14.83 0.87
C LEU A 513 11.80 13.70 1.90
N LEU A 514 10.63 13.12 2.21
CA LEU A 514 10.53 11.95 3.07
C LEU A 514 11.24 10.73 2.45
N ASP A 515 11.08 10.51 1.15
CA ASP A 515 11.73 9.41 0.43
C ASP A 515 13.26 9.63 0.31
N GLU A 516 13.72 10.89 0.20
CA GLU A 516 15.14 11.28 0.29
C GLU A 516 15.69 11.22 1.74
N GLY A 517 14.80 11.03 2.72
CA GLY A 517 15.07 10.90 4.15
C GLY A 517 15.45 12.22 4.85
N THR A 518 14.84 13.32 4.42
CA THR A 518 14.80 14.59 5.17
C THR A 518 13.97 14.40 6.43
N ASP A 519 14.53 14.72 7.59
CA ASP A 519 13.85 14.53 8.88
C ASP A 519 12.89 15.68 9.22
N VAL A 520 13.35 16.92 9.09
CA VAL A 520 12.61 18.12 9.54
C VAL A 520 12.35 19.09 8.39
N ILE A 521 11.10 19.54 8.29
CA ILE A 521 10.61 20.45 7.25
C ILE A 521 10.00 21.70 7.90
N LEU A 522 10.35 22.89 7.41
CA LEU A 522 9.64 24.12 7.70
C LEU A 522 8.72 24.48 6.53
N LYS A 523 7.42 24.54 6.77
CA LYS A 523 6.43 24.93 5.76
C LYS A 523 6.13 26.42 5.84
N LEU A 524 6.30 27.13 4.73
CA LEU A 524 6.03 28.56 4.58
C LEU A 524 5.27 28.85 3.29
N HIS A 525 4.61 30.00 3.22
CA HIS A 525 3.98 30.47 1.99
C HIS A 525 3.89 32.00 1.95
N THR A 526 3.68 32.55 0.77
CA THR A 526 3.59 34.00 0.55
C THR A 526 2.16 34.55 0.58
N LYS A 527 1.14 33.71 0.82
CA LYS A 527 -0.28 34.08 0.77
C LYS A 527 -0.58 35.36 1.57
N ARG A 528 -1.29 36.30 0.95
CA ARG A 528 -1.84 37.49 1.60
C ARG A 528 -3.31 37.27 1.98
N SER A 529 -3.72 37.86 3.09
CA SER A 529 -5.15 38.02 3.42
C SER A 529 -5.64 39.34 2.85
N THR A 530 -5.87 39.42 1.53
CA THR A 530 -6.27 40.64 0.81
C THR A 530 -7.63 41.23 1.25
N HIS A 531 -8.43 40.45 1.97
CA HIS A 531 -9.75 40.86 2.46
C HIS A 531 -9.73 41.56 3.83
N ARG A 532 -8.55 41.87 4.39
CA ARG A 532 -8.41 42.44 5.74
C ARG A 532 -7.19 43.36 5.87
N SER A 533 -7.28 44.33 6.78
CA SER A 533 -6.26 45.37 7.02
C SER A 533 -5.08 44.92 7.89
N ASP A 534 -5.19 43.77 8.57
CA ASP A 534 -4.21 43.25 9.54
C ASP A 534 -3.34 42.09 9.00
N GLY A 535 -3.50 41.71 7.72
CA GLY A 535 -2.85 40.54 7.13
C GLY A 535 -1.31 40.58 7.14
N ASP A 536 -0.71 41.77 7.06
CA ASP A 536 0.74 41.93 7.13
C ASP A 536 1.29 41.79 8.55
N GLN A 537 0.53 42.21 9.56
CA GLN A 537 0.89 42.00 10.96
C GLN A 537 0.86 40.51 11.30
N TRP A 538 -0.21 39.81 10.92
CA TRP A 538 -0.33 38.36 11.11
C TRP A 538 0.84 37.60 10.48
N ARG A 539 1.23 37.95 9.25
CA ARG A 539 2.35 37.29 8.58
C ARG A 539 3.69 37.51 9.29
N ARG A 540 4.00 38.75 9.69
CA ARG A 540 5.24 39.05 10.42
C ARG A 540 5.32 38.28 11.73
N GLU A 541 4.20 38.19 12.44
CA GLU A 541 4.07 37.40 13.68
C GLU A 541 4.36 35.91 13.44
N LEU A 542 3.82 35.31 12.38
CA LEU A 542 4.11 33.91 12.01
C LEU A 542 5.61 33.69 11.73
N LEU A 543 6.23 34.57 10.93
CA LEU A 543 7.65 34.45 10.57
C LEU A 543 8.54 34.64 11.80
N GLU A 544 8.28 35.65 12.62
CA GLU A 544 9.04 35.90 13.86
C GLU A 544 9.00 34.69 14.80
N ARG A 545 7.82 34.11 15.00
CA ARG A 545 7.62 32.96 15.88
C ARG A 545 8.21 31.64 15.37
N LEU A 546 8.56 31.55 14.09
CA LEU A 546 9.09 30.33 13.47
C LEU A 546 10.56 30.44 13.06
N LEU A 547 11.05 31.65 12.78
CA LEU A 547 12.35 31.89 12.13
C LEU A 547 13.29 32.86 12.84
N ALA A 548 12.87 33.52 13.93
CA ALA A 548 13.79 34.40 14.67
C ALA A 548 15.09 33.65 15.05
N PRO A 549 16.28 34.27 14.99
CA PRO A 549 17.58 33.58 15.00
C PRO A 549 17.76 32.53 16.10
N ALA A 550 17.69 32.95 17.38
CA ALA A 550 17.83 32.05 18.52
C ALA A 550 16.70 31.02 18.59
N ARG A 551 15.54 31.36 18.02
CA ARG A 551 14.32 30.58 18.10
C ARG A 551 14.26 29.46 17.08
N ALA A 552 14.67 29.71 15.83
CA ALA A 552 14.79 28.70 14.80
C ALA A 552 15.78 27.60 15.20
N THR A 553 16.93 28.00 15.75
CA THR A 553 17.94 27.08 16.27
C THR A 553 17.40 26.24 17.42
N CYS A 554 16.78 26.88 18.42
CA CYS A 554 16.11 26.19 19.53
C CYS A 554 15.05 25.17 19.07
N ILE A 555 14.19 25.54 18.11
CA ILE A 555 13.17 24.62 17.57
C ILE A 555 13.82 23.42 16.88
N LEU A 556 14.85 23.66 16.06
CA LEU A 556 15.58 22.60 15.37
C LEU A 556 16.25 21.64 16.37
N ASP A 557 16.90 22.17 17.40
CA ASP A 557 17.52 21.35 18.45
C ASP A 557 16.49 20.52 19.22
N ALA A 558 15.31 21.06 19.48
CA ALA A 558 14.23 20.29 20.08
C ALA A 558 13.76 19.11 19.21
N PHE A 559 13.75 19.24 17.88
CA PHE A 559 13.49 18.09 16.99
C PHE A 559 14.61 17.05 17.06
N ARG A 560 15.85 17.46 17.28
CA ARG A 560 16.98 16.53 17.42
C ARG A 560 16.92 15.77 18.74
N GLU A 561 16.51 16.44 19.82
CA GLU A 561 16.48 15.90 21.17
C GLU A 561 15.21 15.09 21.48
N ARG A 562 14.08 15.41 20.82
CA ARG A 562 12.78 14.77 21.07
C ARG A 562 12.29 14.02 19.82
N PRO A 563 12.56 12.70 19.71
CA PRO A 563 12.09 11.89 18.58
C PRO A 563 10.56 11.90 18.40
N THR A 564 9.80 12.08 19.48
CA THR A 564 8.32 12.16 19.46
C THR A 564 7.79 13.54 19.06
N LEU A 565 8.64 14.57 18.94
CA LEU A 565 8.20 15.90 18.48
C LEU A 565 7.86 15.84 16.98
N GLY A 566 6.58 16.08 16.67
CA GLY A 566 6.04 16.04 15.31
C GLY A 566 5.84 17.42 14.70
N ILE A 567 5.20 18.34 15.41
CA ILE A 567 4.89 19.68 14.90
C ILE A 567 5.28 20.75 15.92
N VAL A 568 5.94 21.80 15.44
CA VAL A 568 6.09 23.06 16.17
C VAL A 568 5.34 24.16 15.43
N TYR A 569 4.26 24.65 16.05
CA TYR A 569 3.42 25.72 15.52
C TYR A 569 3.75 27.07 16.17
N PRO A 570 3.45 28.21 15.54
CA PRO A 570 3.60 29.49 16.19
C PRO A 570 2.48 29.65 17.23
N GLU A 571 2.84 29.94 18.48
CA GLU A 571 1.89 30.21 19.57
C GLU A 571 0.83 31.24 19.15
N GLY A 572 -0.35 31.19 19.75
CA GLY A 572 -1.48 32.04 19.36
C GLY A 572 -2.20 31.66 18.06
N HIS A 573 -1.62 30.79 17.21
CA HIS A 573 -2.23 30.34 15.95
C HIS A 573 -2.80 28.92 15.97
N ARG A 574 -2.80 28.26 17.13
CA ARG A 574 -3.49 26.98 17.32
C ARG A 574 -4.99 27.22 17.51
N GLN A 575 -5.80 26.69 16.60
CA GLN A 575 -7.26 26.80 16.63
C GLN A 575 -7.91 25.43 16.84
N ALA A 576 -9.00 25.38 17.60
CA ALA A 576 -9.78 24.15 17.79
C ALA A 576 -10.58 23.82 16.51
N VAL A 577 -10.43 22.61 15.97
CA VAL A 577 -11.14 22.17 14.76
C VAL A 577 -12.68 22.29 14.90
N PRO A 578 -13.31 21.92 16.04
CA PRO A 578 -14.75 22.06 16.21
C PRO A 578 -15.29 23.48 16.00
N ASP A 579 -14.52 24.50 16.39
CA ASP A 579 -14.92 25.91 16.32
C ASP A 579 -14.81 26.50 14.89
N PHE A 580 -14.14 25.77 13.98
CA PHE A 580 -13.79 26.24 12.64
C PHE A 580 -14.04 25.20 11.55
N TRP A 581 -15.01 24.30 11.78
CA TRP A 581 -15.45 23.35 10.77
C TRP A 581 -15.87 24.02 9.46
N GLY A 582 -16.64 25.11 9.57
CA GLY A 582 -17.17 25.86 8.43
C GLY A 582 -17.86 24.95 7.42
N ALA A 583 -17.69 25.26 6.12
CA ALA A 583 -18.22 24.43 5.04
C ALA A 583 -17.45 23.09 4.86
N ASN A 584 -16.32 22.92 5.56
CA ASN A 584 -15.39 21.83 5.34
C ASN A 584 -15.58 20.60 6.19
N ARG A 585 -16.50 20.62 7.15
CA ARG A 585 -16.74 19.50 8.08
C ARG A 585 -16.69 18.16 7.38
N ALA A 586 -17.52 17.98 6.37
CA ALA A 586 -17.65 16.69 5.74
C ALA A 586 -16.50 16.31 4.78
N ASN A 587 -15.75 17.29 4.23
CA ASN A 587 -14.51 17.00 3.50
C ASN A 587 -13.43 16.48 4.46
N THR A 588 -13.34 17.05 5.65
CA THR A 588 -12.40 16.60 6.67
C THR A 588 -12.73 15.21 7.19
N TYR A 589 -14.00 14.89 7.46
CA TYR A 589 -14.39 13.52 7.82
C TYR A 589 -14.10 12.53 6.69
N SER A 590 -14.41 12.88 5.44
CA SER A 590 -14.09 12.03 4.28
C SER A 590 -12.59 11.80 4.15
N LEU A 591 -11.77 12.84 4.30
CA LEU A 591 -10.31 12.74 4.29
C LEU A 591 -9.79 11.90 5.47
N ALA A 592 -10.34 12.06 6.67
CA ALA A 592 -9.93 11.25 7.83
C ALA A 592 -10.24 9.76 7.63
N THR A 593 -11.43 9.41 7.11
CA THR A 593 -11.75 8.03 6.70
C THR A 593 -10.82 7.54 5.58
N ARG A 594 -10.41 8.43 4.66
CA ARG A 594 -9.49 8.12 3.56
C ARG A 594 -8.09 7.73 4.05
N ILE A 595 -7.60 8.39 5.09
CA ILE A 595 -6.27 8.15 5.70
C ILE A 595 -6.32 7.18 6.89
N GLY A 596 -7.51 6.66 7.22
CA GLY A 596 -7.72 5.70 8.28
C GLY A 596 -7.51 6.27 9.68
N ILE A 597 -7.99 7.50 9.91
CA ILE A 597 -8.00 8.17 11.21
C ILE A 597 -9.45 8.34 11.67
N ASP A 598 -9.72 7.93 12.90
CA ASP A 598 -10.99 8.19 13.58
C ASP A 598 -10.94 9.57 14.27
N LEU A 599 -11.63 10.55 13.71
CA LEU A 599 -11.70 11.91 14.26
C LEU A 599 -12.44 12.00 15.58
N GLU A 600 -13.38 11.09 15.84
CA GLU A 600 -14.13 11.11 17.09
C GLU A 600 -13.23 10.64 18.25
N ALA A 601 -12.38 9.65 17.98
CA ALA A 601 -11.36 9.19 18.92
C ALA A 601 -10.21 10.20 19.11
N ALA A 602 -9.94 11.06 18.11
CA ALA A 602 -8.84 12.03 18.15
C ALA A 602 -9.03 13.21 19.14
N GLY A 603 -10.18 13.32 19.83
CA GLY A 603 -10.38 14.27 20.93
C GLY A 603 -10.45 15.75 20.48
N GLN A 604 -9.88 16.68 21.27
CA GLN A 604 -9.82 18.12 20.99
C GLN A 604 -8.88 18.42 19.81
N ALA A 605 -9.25 17.99 18.61
CA ALA A 605 -8.53 18.23 17.38
C ALA A 605 -8.29 19.74 17.21
N ALA A 606 -7.06 20.10 16.87
CA ALA A 606 -6.63 21.46 16.62
C ALA A 606 -5.89 21.55 15.29
N PHE A 607 -5.76 22.75 14.75
CA PHE A 607 -4.98 23.01 13.55
C PHE A 607 -4.21 24.32 13.66
N VAL A 608 -3.23 24.47 12.79
CA VAL A 608 -2.39 25.68 12.71
C VAL A 608 -3.02 26.63 11.70
N ALA A 609 -3.66 27.69 12.19
CA ALA A 609 -4.27 28.68 11.32
C ALA A 609 -3.19 29.43 10.53
N GLY A 610 -3.35 29.47 9.20
CA GLY A 610 -2.34 30.02 8.30
C GLY A 610 -1.29 29.01 7.86
N SER A 611 -1.37 27.75 8.30
CA SER A 611 -0.62 26.63 7.72
C SER A 611 0.92 26.79 7.60
N MET A 612 1.54 27.60 8.47
CA MET A 612 2.99 27.72 8.60
C MET A 612 3.45 27.10 9.92
N PHE A 613 4.38 26.16 9.86
CA PHE A 613 4.87 25.40 11.01
C PHE A 613 6.11 24.58 10.64
N TRP A 614 6.84 24.13 11.66
CA TRP A 614 7.84 23.07 11.51
C TRP A 614 7.18 21.71 11.69
N ILE A 615 7.63 20.71 10.94
CA ILE A 615 7.10 19.35 11.00
C ILE A 615 8.20 18.31 10.77
N ARG A 616 8.15 17.21 11.52
CA ARG A 616 8.90 15.99 11.21
C ARG A 616 8.26 15.30 10.02
N ALA A 617 9.03 15.00 8.97
CA ALA A 617 8.51 14.42 7.74
C ALA A 617 7.75 13.10 7.97
N GLU A 618 8.26 12.26 8.88
CA GLU A 618 7.61 11.00 9.29
C GLU A 618 6.21 11.19 9.88
N ALA A 619 5.94 12.34 10.53
CA ALA A 619 4.62 12.66 11.08
C ALA A 619 3.55 12.85 9.99
N LEU A 620 3.95 13.09 8.73
CA LEU A 620 3.03 13.25 7.59
C LEU A 620 2.62 11.92 6.95
N ARG A 621 3.21 10.79 7.34
CA ARG A 621 3.00 9.51 6.65
C ARG A 621 1.54 9.14 6.42
N PRO A 622 0.61 9.22 7.40
CA PRO A 622 -0.79 8.86 7.16
C PRO A 622 -1.43 9.63 5.99
N LEU A 623 -1.02 10.88 5.78
CA LEU A 623 -1.51 11.71 4.69
C LEU A 623 -0.79 11.41 3.37
N LEU A 624 0.54 11.28 3.39
CA LEU A 624 1.34 11.02 2.18
C LEU A 624 1.10 9.60 1.63
N ASP A 625 0.92 8.60 2.49
CA ASP A 625 0.59 7.21 2.14
C ASP A 625 -0.82 7.02 1.58
N ALA A 626 -1.70 8.01 1.73
CA ALA A 626 -3.02 7.96 1.14
C ALA A 626 -2.99 8.23 -0.38
N HIS A 627 -1.87 8.77 -0.88
CA HIS A 627 -1.64 9.07 -2.30
C HIS A 627 -2.86 9.78 -2.91
N LEU A 628 -3.17 10.96 -2.37
CA LEU A 628 -4.26 11.80 -2.88
C LEU A 628 -3.93 12.16 -4.34
N ALA A 629 -4.93 12.06 -5.21
CA ALA A 629 -4.77 12.45 -6.60
C ALA A 629 -4.82 13.98 -6.74
N VAL A 630 -4.15 14.50 -7.77
CA VAL A 630 -4.11 15.95 -8.05
C VAL A 630 -5.52 16.50 -8.27
N ASP A 631 -6.36 15.74 -8.97
CA ASP A 631 -7.76 16.08 -9.27
C ASP A 631 -8.69 16.06 -8.04
N GLU A 632 -8.21 15.58 -6.89
CA GLU A 632 -8.92 15.71 -5.61
C GLU A 632 -8.93 17.13 -5.06
N PHE A 633 -8.01 17.96 -5.54
CA PHE A 633 -7.90 19.35 -5.16
C PHE A 633 -8.57 20.22 -6.23
N GLU A 634 -9.35 21.17 -5.76
CA GLU A 634 -10.10 22.10 -6.59
C GLU A 634 -9.15 23.08 -7.31
N THR A 635 -9.49 23.41 -8.56
CA THR A 635 -8.83 24.51 -9.29
C THR A 635 -9.00 25.80 -8.51
N GLU A 636 -7.95 26.61 -8.39
CA GLU A 636 -8.01 27.87 -7.66
C GLU A 636 -8.88 28.90 -8.38
N MET A 637 -9.96 29.33 -7.73
CA MET A 637 -10.91 30.34 -8.21
C MET A 637 -11.22 31.39 -7.12
N GLY A 638 -10.36 31.52 -6.09
CA GLY A 638 -10.55 32.45 -4.98
C GLY A 638 -11.43 31.92 -3.85
N GLN A 639 -11.62 30.59 -3.74
CA GLN A 639 -12.51 29.99 -2.75
C GLN A 639 -12.07 30.29 -1.30
N ILE A 640 -12.99 30.68 -0.42
CA ILE A 640 -12.63 31.10 0.94
C ILE A 640 -12.54 29.91 1.92
N ASP A 641 -13.35 28.87 1.72
CA ASP A 641 -13.38 27.62 2.49
C ASP A 641 -14.01 26.51 1.62
N GLY A 642 -14.18 25.30 2.15
CA GLY A 642 -14.90 24.18 1.50
C GLY A 642 -14.09 23.34 0.52
N THR A 643 -12.78 23.57 0.38
CA THR A 643 -11.90 22.83 -0.54
C THR A 643 -11.08 21.73 0.16
N GLN A 644 -10.56 20.77 -0.61
CA GLN A 644 -9.69 19.71 -0.10
C GLN A 644 -8.42 20.23 0.58
N ALA A 645 -7.84 21.33 0.08
CA ALA A 645 -6.68 21.98 0.70
C ALA A 645 -6.98 22.43 2.14
N HIS A 646 -8.15 23.02 2.36
CA HIS A 646 -8.58 23.46 3.68
C HIS A 646 -8.98 22.27 4.60
N ALA A 647 -9.39 21.13 4.04
CA ALA A 647 -9.60 19.90 4.82
C ALA A 647 -8.26 19.33 5.31
N VAL A 648 -7.22 19.31 4.46
CA VAL A 648 -5.87 18.92 4.83
C VAL A 648 -5.28 19.86 5.88
N GLU A 649 -5.41 21.18 5.72
CA GLU A 649 -4.95 22.18 6.69
C GLU A 649 -5.45 21.87 8.11
N ARG A 650 -6.73 21.51 8.23
CA ARG A 650 -7.37 21.16 9.52
C ARG A 650 -6.88 19.84 10.12
N LEU A 651 -6.16 19.01 9.37
CA LEU A 651 -5.77 17.68 9.79
C LEU A 651 -4.28 17.51 10.09
N PHE A 652 -3.39 18.46 9.79
CA PHE A 652 -1.95 18.26 10.01
C PHE A 652 -1.59 17.79 11.43
N MET A 653 -2.13 18.44 12.47
CA MET A 653 -1.87 18.04 13.86
C MET A 653 -2.52 16.71 14.23
N VAL A 654 -3.71 16.43 13.69
CA VAL A 654 -4.41 15.16 13.89
C VAL A 654 -3.63 14.01 13.23
N VAL A 655 -3.09 14.24 12.03
CA VAL A 655 -2.24 13.31 11.28
C VAL A 655 -0.97 13.01 12.07
N ALA A 656 -0.30 14.04 12.58
CA ALA A 656 0.88 13.88 13.43
C ALA A 656 0.57 13.06 14.69
N GLY A 657 -0.53 13.39 15.39
CA GLY A 657 -0.97 12.66 16.58
C GLY A 657 -1.30 11.18 16.30
N ALA A 658 -2.01 10.90 15.20
CA ALA A 658 -2.32 9.52 14.79
C ALA A 658 -1.08 8.71 14.38
N ALA A 659 -0.01 9.39 13.94
CA ALA A 659 1.29 8.80 13.69
C ALA A 659 2.15 8.64 14.97
N GLY A 660 1.63 9.04 16.14
CA GLY A 660 2.31 8.91 17.44
C GLY A 660 3.19 10.10 17.81
N PHE A 661 3.05 11.25 17.13
CA PHE A 661 3.86 12.43 17.38
C PHE A 661 3.10 13.55 18.13
N GLU A 662 3.84 14.29 18.93
CA GLU A 662 3.36 15.43 19.70
C GLU A 662 3.38 16.72 18.87
N SER A 663 2.47 17.64 19.20
CA SER A 663 2.46 19.00 18.66
C SER A 663 2.57 20.01 19.80
N THR A 664 3.43 21.01 19.65
CA THR A 664 3.65 22.05 20.67
C THR A 664 3.96 23.40 20.02
N SER A 665 3.98 24.48 20.80
CA SER A 665 4.29 25.82 20.29
C SER A 665 5.80 26.09 20.25
N GLY A 666 6.21 27.04 19.43
CA GLY A 666 7.59 27.54 19.44
C GLY A 666 7.97 28.17 20.79
N ALA A 667 7.03 28.88 21.43
CA ALA A 667 7.25 29.43 22.77
C ALA A 667 7.53 28.34 23.82
N ALA A 668 6.69 27.31 23.89
CA ALA A 668 6.84 26.22 24.85
C ALA A 668 8.16 25.45 24.68
N VAL A 669 8.55 25.19 23.42
CA VAL A 669 9.82 24.52 23.10
C VAL A 669 11.02 25.36 23.56
N CYS A 670 10.94 26.67 23.41
CA CYS A 670 12.03 27.58 23.75
C CYS A 670 11.93 28.22 25.15
N GLY A 671 11.03 27.72 26.01
CA GLY A 671 10.86 28.25 27.37
C GLY A 671 10.38 29.70 27.42
N LEU A 672 9.70 30.18 26.38
CA LEU A 672 9.13 31.53 26.29
C LEU A 672 7.68 31.55 26.81
N ALA A 673 7.19 32.74 27.16
CA ALA A 673 5.83 32.91 27.62
C ALA A 673 4.80 32.65 26.50
N GLU A 674 3.77 31.88 26.80
CA GLU A 674 2.61 31.70 25.95
C GLU A 674 1.70 32.93 26.00
N PRO A 675 1.12 33.39 24.88
CA PRO A 675 0.12 34.43 24.89
C PRO A 675 -1.12 33.98 25.68
N PRO A 676 -1.78 34.90 26.40
CA PRO A 676 -3.00 34.57 27.14
C PRO A 676 -4.09 34.07 26.20
N ALA A 677 -4.97 33.20 26.72
CA ALA A 677 -6.12 32.71 25.97
C ALA A 677 -7.06 33.87 25.61
N ALA A 678 -7.02 34.29 24.34
CA ALA A 678 -7.85 35.36 23.79
C ALA A 678 -8.64 34.87 22.57
N PRO A 679 -9.76 35.52 22.20
CA PRO A 679 -10.43 35.25 20.94
C PRO A 679 -9.44 35.40 19.78
N TYR A 680 -9.42 34.46 18.85
CA TYR A 680 -8.48 34.51 17.74
C TYR A 680 -8.73 35.76 16.90
N PRO A 681 -7.78 36.72 16.84
CA PRO A 681 -8.03 38.03 16.25
C PRO A 681 -8.27 37.94 14.74
N TYR A 682 -7.75 36.87 14.11
CA TYR A 682 -7.73 36.71 12.66
C TYR A 682 -8.88 35.85 12.10
N ALA A 683 -9.76 35.26 12.91
CA ALA A 683 -10.93 34.55 12.36
C ALA A 683 -12.13 34.56 13.32
N LYS A 684 -13.33 34.70 12.74
CA LYS A 684 -14.59 34.51 13.47
C LYS A 684 -14.91 33.02 13.53
N ARG A 685 -15.35 32.53 14.69
CA ARG A 685 -15.83 31.15 14.85
C ARG A 685 -16.98 30.90 13.87
N GLY A 686 -16.96 29.74 13.21
CA GLY A 686 -18.09 29.30 12.38
C GLY A 686 -19.28 28.98 13.29
N ARG A 687 -20.49 29.38 12.90
CA ARG A 687 -21.71 28.91 13.55
C ARG A 687 -22.07 27.51 13.06
#